data_AF-A0A941A6S6-F1
#
_entry.id   AF-A0A941A6S6-F1
#
_cell.length_a   1.000
_cell.length_b   1.000
_cell.length_c   1.000
_cell.angle_alpha   90.00
_cell.angle_beta   90.00
_cell.angle_gamma   90.00
#
_symmetry.space_group_name_H-M   'P 1'
#
loop_
_entity.id
_entity.type
_entity.pdbx_description
1 polymer ?
#
loop_
_entity_poly.entity_id
_entity_poly.type
_entity_poly.pdbx_seq_one_letter_code
_entity_poly.pdbx_strand_id
1 'polypeptide(L)'
;MVAAARLRRVQERAKACNTYVDKFREVLENVAVHPQNRNNPLLAAREEAKILYFVVGADKGLAGAYNSNVLREAVTRISATGYAKLVVSGRKAQEYFVRRGYTVDKAFIGISDKPFIDDAVRISHYLTAAYASGEVNQVYVIYTHFYSPMNHHPMMQMMMPLDLPGVVLGDENLEADASPYIIEPSPKEVLDLIWPRYMETLVYFTLLQSGASDPPGCDYPGNIRNCRRRRSAPVIIEEGHVVNRGKVVQVIGPVVDVEFNRDELPTIYNALQIEGDNRGVKVGLIAEVMQHLGNNIVRCVAMSSTDGLTRGMDAIDTGAPVKVPVGNATLGRVFNVLGETVAPAPRPVAAADMWPIPRPAPKLEDQATSTEILETGIKVVDLIAPYSRGGKIGLFGGAGVGKTVIIMELIRNIATEHGGVSVFGGVGERTREGNDLWMEMKESGVIEKTALVYGQMNEPPGARMRVGLSALTMAEYFRDVQGQDVLLFIDNIFRFIQAGSEVSALLGRMPSAVGYQPTLGTDVGALQERITSTQKGSITYVQAVYVPADDLTDPAPAATFAHLDATTVLSRQIAELGIYPAVDPLDSTSRIMDPNIIGLEHYETARAVQEVLQRYKELQDIIAILGMEELSEDDKLIVARARKIQRFFSQPFFVAEQFTGMSGKYVPIKETIRGFKEIVAGKHDALPEAAFFMVGTIEEAVAKAQTLKGE
;
A
#
# COMPACT_ATOMS: atom_id res chain seq x y z
N MET A 1 16.50 30.12 -2.66
CA MET A 1 16.01 29.00 -1.81
C MET A 1 16.34 27.60 -2.36
N VAL A 2 16.20 27.34 -3.68
CA VAL A 2 16.45 26.00 -4.30
C VAL A 2 17.88 25.48 -4.07
N ALA A 3 18.88 26.36 -4.14
CA ALA A 3 20.29 26.02 -3.88
C ALA A 3 20.53 25.50 -2.45
N ALA A 4 19.93 26.14 -1.44
CA ALA A 4 20.07 25.74 -0.04
C ALA A 4 19.36 24.42 0.26
N ALA A 5 18.17 24.20 -0.33
CA ALA A 5 17.44 22.94 -0.18
C ALA A 5 18.17 21.76 -0.85
N ARG A 6 18.78 21.98 -2.03
CA ARG A 6 19.60 20.97 -2.72
C ARG A 6 20.84 20.61 -1.91
N LEU A 7 21.55 21.62 -1.39
CA LEU A 7 22.72 21.42 -0.53
C LEU A 7 22.34 20.65 0.75
N ARG A 8 21.20 20.99 1.39
CA ARG A 8 20.69 20.27 2.57
C ARG A 8 20.36 18.80 2.28
N ARG A 9 19.75 18.49 1.12
CA ARG A 9 19.48 17.09 0.71
C ARG A 9 20.76 16.28 0.48
N VAL A 10 21.78 16.90 -0.10
CA VAL A 10 23.09 16.23 -0.29
C VAL A 10 23.78 16.03 1.06
N GLN A 11 23.66 16.98 1.99
CA GLN A 11 24.16 16.85 3.37
C GLN A 11 23.49 15.71 4.14
N GLU A 12 22.16 15.61 4.08
CA GLU A 12 21.41 14.56 4.75
C GLU A 12 21.78 13.18 4.21
N ARG A 13 21.99 13.05 2.88
CA ARG A 13 22.48 11.81 2.26
C ARG A 13 23.90 11.44 2.67
N ALA A 14 24.81 12.42 2.68
CA ALA A 14 26.20 12.19 3.10
C ALA A 14 26.27 11.76 4.58
N LYS A 15 25.49 12.40 5.46
CA LYS A 15 25.40 12.00 6.88
C LYS A 15 24.79 10.62 7.08
N ALA A 16 23.75 10.26 6.31
CA ALA A 16 23.13 8.94 6.39
C ALA A 16 24.08 7.82 5.94
N CYS A 17 24.94 8.08 4.94
CA CYS A 17 25.93 7.10 4.49
C CYS A 17 27.07 6.86 5.50
N ASN A 18 27.45 7.83 6.34
CA ASN A 18 28.52 7.66 7.34
C ASN A 18 28.27 6.42 8.23
N THR A 19 27.08 6.34 8.84
CA THR A 19 26.74 5.25 9.77
C THR A 19 26.80 3.88 9.10
N TYR A 20 26.43 3.81 7.82
CA TYR A 20 26.48 2.57 7.05
C TYR A 20 27.92 2.13 6.77
N VAL A 21 28.80 3.05 6.34
CA VAL A 21 30.22 2.75 6.07
C VAL A 21 30.93 2.32 7.35
N ASP A 22 30.67 3.01 8.47
CA ASP A 22 31.28 2.69 9.77
C ASP A 22 30.83 1.31 10.25
N LYS A 23 29.53 0.97 10.14
CA LYS A 23 29.01 -0.36 10.50
C LYS A 23 29.52 -1.46 9.58
N PHE A 24 29.63 -1.20 8.27
CA PHE A 24 30.24 -2.15 7.35
C PHE A 24 31.70 -2.42 7.69
N ARG A 25 32.45 -1.40 8.09
CA ARG A 25 33.83 -1.54 8.55
C ARG A 25 33.92 -2.38 9.82
N GLU A 26 33.08 -2.11 10.82
CA GLU A 26 33.02 -2.88 12.08
C GLU A 26 32.72 -4.37 11.84
N VAL A 27 31.79 -4.68 10.93
CA VAL A 27 31.49 -6.07 10.55
C VAL A 27 32.66 -6.71 9.82
N LEU A 28 33.30 -5.98 8.89
CA LEU A 28 34.47 -6.47 8.18
C LEU A 28 35.67 -6.69 9.11
N GLU A 29 35.88 -5.83 10.11
CA GLU A 29 36.90 -6.00 11.15
C GLU A 29 36.72 -7.33 11.89
N ASN A 30 35.50 -7.61 12.36
CA ASN A 30 35.19 -8.86 13.06
C ASN A 30 35.38 -10.11 12.19
N VAL A 31 35.03 -10.03 10.91
CA VAL A 31 35.12 -11.17 9.97
C VAL A 31 36.56 -11.35 9.46
N ALA A 32 37.33 -10.28 9.27
CA ALA A 32 38.69 -10.32 8.76
C ALA A 32 39.70 -10.93 9.77
N VAL A 33 39.44 -10.78 11.08
CA VAL A 33 40.27 -11.35 12.15
C VAL A 33 40.12 -12.88 12.24
N HIS A 34 39.09 -13.47 11.63
CA HIS A 34 38.84 -14.91 11.71
C HIS A 34 39.93 -15.76 11.04
N PRO A 35 40.42 -16.87 11.66
CA PRO A 35 41.51 -17.69 11.12
C PRO A 35 41.32 -18.18 9.68
N GLN A 36 40.08 -18.46 9.28
CA GLN A 36 39.74 -18.91 7.92
C GLN A 36 39.97 -17.85 6.85
N ASN A 37 40.09 -16.57 7.22
CA ASN A 37 40.28 -15.44 6.32
C ASN A 37 41.74 -14.95 6.24
N ARG A 38 42.66 -15.56 7.00
CA ARG A 38 44.10 -15.21 7.02
C ARG A 38 44.79 -15.27 5.65
N ASN A 39 44.33 -16.16 4.77
CA ASN A 39 44.88 -16.34 3.42
C ASN A 39 44.06 -15.64 2.33
N ASN A 40 43.14 -14.72 2.67
CA ASN A 40 42.33 -14.04 1.67
C ASN A 40 43.22 -13.05 0.86
N PRO A 41 43.28 -13.18 -0.49
CA PRO A 41 44.09 -12.30 -1.35
C PRO A 41 43.79 -10.80 -1.21
N LEU A 42 42.58 -10.45 -0.75
CA LEU A 42 42.11 -9.07 -0.55
C LEU A 42 42.61 -8.43 0.75
N LEU A 43 43.07 -9.25 1.70
CA LEU A 43 43.61 -8.82 3.00
C LEU A 43 45.15 -8.86 3.05
N ALA A 44 45.79 -9.58 2.12
CA ALA A 44 47.24 -9.76 2.12
C ALA A 44 47.98 -8.47 1.71
N ALA A 45 48.82 -7.94 2.60
CA ALA A 45 49.80 -6.92 2.26
C ALA A 45 50.91 -7.52 1.37
N ARG A 46 51.31 -6.82 0.30
CA ARG A 46 52.35 -7.26 -0.65
C ARG A 46 53.56 -6.31 -0.58
N GLU A 47 54.78 -6.86 -0.67
CA GLU A 47 56.04 -6.13 -0.37
C GLU A 47 56.44 -5.04 -1.39
N GLU A 48 55.97 -5.10 -2.65
CA GLU A 48 56.29 -4.07 -3.66
C GLU A 48 55.23 -2.95 -3.73
N ALA A 49 55.63 -1.68 -3.60
CA ALA A 49 54.70 -0.54 -3.58
C ALA A 49 54.28 -0.07 -5.00
N LYS A 50 53.45 -0.85 -5.71
CA LYS A 50 52.74 -0.39 -6.92
C LYS A 50 51.41 0.26 -6.52
N ILE A 51 51.36 1.59 -6.51
CA ILE A 51 50.23 2.34 -5.95
C ILE A 51 49.26 2.83 -7.05
N LEU A 52 47.96 2.60 -6.84
CA LEU A 52 46.88 3.23 -7.58
C LEU A 52 46.28 4.38 -6.77
N TYR A 53 46.23 5.57 -7.37
CA TYR A 53 45.52 6.71 -6.81
C TYR A 53 44.20 6.92 -7.54
N PHE A 54 43.09 6.89 -6.80
CA PHE A 54 41.78 7.34 -7.25
C PHE A 54 41.52 8.76 -6.72
N VAL A 55 41.56 9.76 -7.60
CA VAL A 55 41.37 11.17 -7.22
C VAL A 55 39.97 11.63 -7.59
N VAL A 56 39.20 12.05 -6.59
CA VAL A 56 37.83 12.53 -6.77
C VAL A 56 37.82 14.06 -6.89
N GLY A 57 37.55 14.57 -8.08
CA GLY A 57 37.35 15.99 -8.35
C GLY A 57 35.96 16.28 -8.94
N ALA A 58 35.65 17.56 -9.15
CA ALA A 58 34.36 17.96 -9.72
C ALA A 58 34.38 17.96 -11.27
N ASP A 59 33.18 17.85 -11.85
CA ASP A 59 32.96 18.03 -13.28
C ASP A 59 32.81 19.52 -13.66
N LYS A 60 32.31 20.35 -12.73
CA LYS A 60 32.14 21.79 -12.90
C LYS A 60 33.27 22.57 -12.21
N GLY A 61 33.70 23.66 -12.85
CA GLY A 61 34.81 24.50 -12.41
C GLY A 61 34.42 25.66 -11.48
N LEU A 62 33.26 25.60 -10.84
CA LEU A 62 32.69 26.75 -10.12
C LEU A 62 33.25 26.91 -8.69
N ALA A 63 33.91 25.88 -8.14
CA ALA A 63 34.56 25.91 -6.83
C ALA A 63 36.09 25.97 -6.97
N GLY A 64 36.63 27.19 -6.96
CA GLY A 64 38.07 27.44 -7.13
C GLY A 64 38.96 26.87 -6.02
N ALA A 65 38.52 26.92 -4.75
CA ALA A 65 39.30 26.41 -3.61
C ALA A 65 39.19 24.88 -3.45
N TYR A 66 37.99 24.32 -3.67
CA TYR A 66 37.68 22.89 -3.58
C TYR A 66 38.59 22.02 -4.47
N ASN A 67 38.49 22.23 -5.80
CA ASN A 67 39.27 21.45 -6.76
C ASN A 67 40.77 21.70 -6.58
N SER A 68 41.17 22.94 -6.26
CA SER A 68 42.59 23.26 -6.11
C SER A 68 43.22 22.58 -4.91
N ASN A 69 42.51 22.42 -3.80
CA ASN A 69 43.05 21.80 -2.58
C ASN A 69 43.21 20.29 -2.74
N VAL A 70 42.18 19.58 -3.21
CA VAL A 70 42.24 18.12 -3.40
C VAL A 70 43.26 17.73 -4.48
N LEU A 71 43.35 18.50 -5.57
CA LEU A 71 44.31 18.23 -6.65
C LEU A 71 45.75 18.58 -6.25
N ARG A 72 45.97 19.59 -5.41
CA ARG A 72 47.30 19.92 -4.87
C ARG A 72 47.76 18.87 -3.88
N GLU A 73 46.89 18.42 -2.99
CA GLU A 73 47.19 17.32 -2.06
C GLU A 73 47.53 16.05 -2.84
N ALA A 74 46.71 15.70 -3.85
CA ALA A 74 46.96 14.55 -4.71
C ALA A 74 48.32 14.62 -5.41
N VAL A 75 48.69 15.75 -6.01
CA VAL A 75 50.02 15.93 -6.63
C VAL A 75 51.15 15.80 -5.62
N THR A 76 50.98 16.36 -4.42
CA THR A 76 51.99 16.31 -3.35
C THR A 76 52.26 14.86 -2.93
N ARG A 77 51.18 14.07 -2.76
CA ARG A 77 51.27 12.64 -2.41
C ARG A 77 51.86 11.82 -3.54
N ILE A 78 51.32 11.96 -4.75
CA ILE A 78 51.79 11.24 -5.95
C ILE A 78 53.28 11.51 -6.20
N SER A 79 53.76 12.74 -5.98
CA SER A 79 55.17 13.09 -6.18
C SER A 79 56.09 12.55 -5.07
N ALA A 80 55.56 12.30 -3.87
CA ALA A 80 56.32 11.79 -2.73
C ALA A 80 56.50 10.26 -2.77
N THR A 81 55.47 9.53 -3.18
CA THR A 81 55.43 8.05 -3.13
C THR A 81 55.51 7.38 -4.50
N GLY A 82 55.32 8.14 -5.59
CA GLY A 82 55.18 7.59 -6.94
C GLY A 82 53.82 6.92 -7.17
N TYR A 83 53.46 6.69 -8.43
CA TYR A 83 52.21 6.02 -8.80
C TYR A 83 52.41 5.05 -9.96
N ALA A 84 51.69 3.92 -9.90
CA ALA A 84 51.61 2.95 -11.00
C ALA A 84 50.40 3.23 -11.90
N LYS A 85 49.26 3.58 -11.31
CA LYS A 85 48.03 3.94 -12.03
C LYS A 85 47.35 5.15 -11.40
N LEU A 86 46.85 6.04 -12.25
CA LEU A 86 46.09 7.21 -11.83
C LEU A 86 44.70 7.14 -12.45
N VAL A 87 43.69 7.07 -11.59
CA VAL A 87 42.27 7.08 -11.94
C VAL A 87 41.66 8.36 -11.40
N VAL A 88 40.83 9.03 -12.20
CA VAL A 88 40.22 10.29 -11.79
C VAL A 88 38.71 10.28 -11.98
N SER A 89 38.00 10.90 -11.06
CA SER A 89 36.60 11.32 -11.25
C SER A 89 36.56 12.82 -11.51
N GLY A 90 35.77 13.23 -12.50
CA GLY A 90 35.52 14.63 -12.81
C GLY A 90 36.39 15.19 -13.93
N ARG A 91 35.77 15.95 -14.83
CA ARG A 91 36.44 16.61 -15.97
C ARG A 91 37.61 17.50 -15.54
N LYS A 92 37.50 18.21 -14.41
CA LYS A 92 38.55 19.13 -13.95
C LYS A 92 39.79 18.41 -13.43
N ALA A 93 39.60 17.27 -12.76
CA ALA A 93 40.71 16.44 -12.33
C ALA A 93 41.48 15.91 -13.54
N GLN A 94 40.78 15.39 -14.55
CA GLN A 94 41.40 14.93 -15.79
C GLN A 94 42.19 16.04 -16.50
N GLU A 95 41.57 17.21 -16.72
CA GLU A 95 42.24 18.37 -17.35
C GLU A 95 43.49 18.80 -16.57
N TYR A 96 43.44 18.78 -15.24
CA TYR A 96 44.53 19.23 -14.38
C TYR A 96 45.76 18.32 -14.45
N PHE A 97 45.56 17.00 -14.34
CA PHE A 97 46.66 16.03 -14.39
C PHE A 97 47.27 15.92 -15.80
N VAL A 98 46.45 15.91 -16.85
CA VAL A 98 46.92 15.85 -18.24
C VAL A 98 47.76 17.09 -18.59
N ARG A 99 47.33 18.30 -18.18
CA ARG A 99 48.11 19.54 -18.42
C ARG A 99 49.47 19.56 -17.74
N ARG A 100 49.64 18.83 -16.63
CA ARG A 100 50.90 18.73 -15.88
C ARG A 100 51.76 17.55 -16.31
N GLY A 101 51.38 16.83 -17.37
CA GLY A 101 52.16 15.73 -17.93
C GLY A 101 51.98 14.38 -17.23
N TYR A 102 50.95 14.22 -16.39
CA TYR A 102 50.63 12.92 -15.77
C TYR A 102 49.79 12.06 -16.71
N THR A 103 50.13 10.77 -16.82
CA THR A 103 49.33 9.78 -17.53
C THR A 103 48.15 9.32 -16.66
N VAL A 104 46.92 9.61 -17.11
CA VAL A 104 45.66 9.16 -16.48
C VAL A 104 45.20 7.88 -17.18
N ASP A 105 45.10 6.78 -16.45
CA ASP A 105 44.71 5.47 -17.00
C ASP A 105 43.20 5.44 -17.34
N LYS A 106 42.37 5.91 -16.40
CA LYS A 106 40.92 5.97 -16.57
C LYS A 106 40.34 7.25 -15.97
N ALA A 107 39.44 7.88 -16.70
CA ALA A 107 38.68 9.05 -16.24
C ALA A 107 37.18 8.74 -16.29
N PHE A 108 36.49 8.99 -15.17
CA PHE A 108 35.04 8.90 -15.05
C PHE A 108 34.46 10.32 -15.01
N ILE A 109 33.71 10.70 -16.04
CA ILE A 109 33.27 12.08 -16.28
C ILE A 109 31.75 12.14 -16.22
N GLY A 110 31.20 13.21 -15.63
CA GLY A 110 29.76 13.46 -15.55
C GLY A 110 29.08 12.77 -14.37
N ILE A 111 29.85 12.22 -13.43
CA ILE A 111 29.36 11.45 -12.28
C ILE A 111 29.52 12.20 -10.95
N SER A 112 30.31 13.28 -10.92
CA SER A 112 30.74 13.93 -9.67
C SER A 112 29.65 14.85 -9.07
N ASP A 113 28.76 15.38 -9.91
CA ASP A 113 27.69 16.31 -9.51
C ASP A 113 26.46 15.62 -8.90
N LYS A 114 26.19 14.39 -9.34
CA LYS A 114 25.06 13.54 -8.93
C LYS A 114 25.48 12.07 -9.04
N PRO A 115 26.26 11.54 -8.08
CA PRO A 115 26.69 10.17 -8.14
C PRO A 115 25.50 9.23 -7.97
N PHE A 116 25.37 8.25 -8.87
CA PHE A 116 24.47 7.11 -8.72
C PHE A 116 25.25 5.89 -8.21
N ILE A 117 24.53 4.93 -7.62
CA ILE A 117 25.15 3.68 -7.12
C ILE A 117 25.83 2.93 -8.26
N ASP A 118 25.25 2.91 -9.47
CA ASP A 118 25.83 2.26 -10.65
C ASP A 118 27.18 2.87 -11.07
N ASP A 119 27.40 4.16 -10.82
CA ASP A 119 28.70 4.81 -11.05
C ASP A 119 29.75 4.26 -10.09
N ALA A 120 29.36 4.12 -8.82
CA ALA A 120 30.23 3.56 -7.79
C ALA A 120 30.54 2.08 -8.03
N VAL A 121 29.58 1.28 -8.51
CA VAL A 121 29.80 -0.12 -8.91
C VAL A 121 30.81 -0.23 -10.05
N ARG A 122 30.70 0.61 -11.08
CA ARG A 122 31.65 0.59 -12.21
C ARG A 122 33.06 0.97 -11.78
N ILE A 123 33.19 1.98 -10.91
CA ILE A 123 34.49 2.40 -10.38
C ILE A 123 35.05 1.33 -9.45
N SER A 124 34.26 0.80 -8.52
CA SER A 124 34.70 -0.23 -7.57
C SER A 124 35.16 -1.49 -8.29
N HIS A 125 34.44 -1.96 -9.31
CA HIS A 125 34.85 -3.10 -10.12
C HIS A 125 36.21 -2.88 -10.79
N TYR A 126 36.45 -1.68 -11.35
CA TYR A 126 37.73 -1.36 -11.97
C TYR A 126 38.87 -1.33 -10.93
N LEU A 127 38.66 -0.71 -9.77
CA LEU A 127 39.66 -0.61 -8.70
C LEU A 127 39.99 -2.00 -8.12
N THR A 128 38.97 -2.79 -7.82
CA THR A 128 39.12 -4.16 -7.28
C THR A 128 39.77 -5.09 -8.29
N ALA A 129 39.43 -4.98 -9.59
CA ALA A 129 40.06 -5.79 -10.63
C ALA A 129 41.56 -5.52 -10.76
N ALA A 130 41.98 -4.25 -10.70
CA ALA A 130 43.39 -3.88 -10.76
C ALA A 130 44.21 -4.41 -9.56
N TYR A 131 43.61 -4.46 -8.37
CA TYR A 131 44.23 -5.04 -7.18
C TYR A 131 44.27 -6.58 -7.23
N ALA A 132 43.15 -7.20 -7.61
CA ALA A 132 43.02 -8.66 -7.71
C ALA A 132 43.95 -9.25 -8.79
N SER A 133 44.16 -8.56 -9.91
CA SER A 133 45.09 -8.98 -10.97
C SER A 133 46.57 -8.84 -10.60
N GLY A 134 46.88 -8.15 -9.50
CA GLY A 134 48.27 -7.87 -9.08
C GLY A 134 48.99 -6.81 -9.89
N GLU A 135 48.26 -6.04 -10.71
CA GLU A 135 48.80 -4.85 -11.39
C GLU A 135 49.20 -3.77 -10.40
N VAL A 136 48.44 -3.64 -9.30
CA VAL A 136 48.71 -2.73 -8.19
C VAL A 136 48.57 -3.45 -6.86
N ASN A 137 49.35 -3.02 -5.87
CA ASN A 137 49.43 -3.62 -4.54
C ASN A 137 48.83 -2.73 -3.45
N GLN A 138 48.52 -1.47 -3.76
CA GLN A 138 47.83 -0.55 -2.86
C GLN A 138 46.88 0.35 -3.66
N VAL A 139 45.69 0.60 -3.13
CA VAL A 139 44.71 1.51 -3.71
C VAL A 139 44.34 2.57 -2.68
N TYR A 140 44.57 3.84 -3.02
CA TYR A 140 44.17 4.98 -2.21
C TYR A 140 43.11 5.82 -2.92
N VAL A 141 42.17 6.33 -2.15
CA VAL A 141 41.24 7.37 -2.59
C VAL A 141 41.63 8.71 -1.98
N ILE A 142 41.69 9.74 -2.81
CA ILE A 142 41.90 11.13 -2.40
C ILE A 142 40.64 11.90 -2.74
N TYR A 143 39.94 12.36 -1.72
CA TYR A 143 38.67 13.07 -1.84
C TYR A 143 38.61 14.20 -0.81
N THR A 144 37.59 15.04 -0.91
CA THR A 144 37.36 16.09 0.09
C THR A 144 36.34 15.59 1.10
N HIS A 145 36.72 15.58 2.36
CA HIS A 145 35.81 15.24 3.45
C HIS A 145 35.03 16.49 3.88
N PHE A 146 33.70 16.40 3.81
CA PHE A 146 32.80 17.50 4.12
C PHE A 146 32.41 17.49 5.61
N TYR A 147 32.80 18.52 6.35
CA TYR A 147 32.30 18.74 7.72
C TYR A 147 31.17 19.77 7.74
N SER A 148 31.35 20.89 7.05
CA SER A 148 30.36 21.95 6.91
C SER A 148 30.61 22.77 5.63
N PRO A 149 29.66 23.62 5.18
CA PRO A 149 29.86 24.47 4.00
C PRO A 149 31.10 25.37 4.07
N MET A 150 31.53 25.76 5.28
CA MET A 150 32.72 26.58 5.50
C MET A 150 33.97 25.75 5.87
N ASN A 151 33.82 24.46 6.19
CA ASN A 151 34.91 23.62 6.68
C ASN A 151 34.95 22.28 5.94
N HIS A 152 35.91 22.12 5.03
CA HIS A 152 36.14 20.91 4.24
C HIS A 152 37.64 20.75 3.99
N HIS A 153 38.15 19.52 4.10
CA HIS A 153 39.58 19.24 3.98
C HIS A 153 39.83 18.04 3.05
N PRO A 154 40.88 18.07 2.22
CA PRO A 154 41.28 16.90 1.44
C PRO A 154 41.76 15.81 2.39
N MET A 155 41.26 14.60 2.19
CA MET A 155 41.65 13.39 2.92
C MET A 155 42.13 12.33 1.94
N MET A 156 43.15 11.59 2.35
CA MET A 156 43.61 10.38 1.68
C MET A 156 43.26 9.19 2.56
N GLN A 157 42.59 8.20 1.99
CA GLN A 157 42.18 6.99 2.67
C GLN A 157 42.65 5.77 1.88
N MET A 158 43.24 4.79 2.56
CA MET A 158 43.55 3.50 1.95
C MET A 158 42.25 2.72 1.76
N MET A 159 42.02 2.23 0.54
CA MET A 159 40.90 1.34 0.23
C MET A 159 41.33 -0.12 0.28
N MET A 160 42.54 -0.43 -0.21
CA MET A 160 43.09 -1.80 -0.27
C MET A 160 44.62 -1.78 -0.10
N PRO A 161 45.23 -2.73 0.66
CA PRO A 161 44.57 -3.69 1.55
C PRO A 161 43.78 -2.97 2.66
N LEU A 162 42.83 -3.67 3.30
CA LEU A 162 42.01 -3.08 4.36
C LEU A 162 42.91 -2.72 5.55
N ASP A 163 43.10 -1.42 5.79
CA ASP A 163 43.88 -0.91 6.93
C ASP A 163 43.05 -1.03 8.21
N LEU A 164 43.36 -2.05 9.02
CA LEU A 164 42.66 -2.35 10.27
C LEU A 164 43.54 -1.94 11.47
N PRO A 165 43.23 -0.81 12.15
CA PRO A 165 44.02 -0.37 13.29
C PRO A 165 43.95 -1.41 14.42
N GLY A 166 45.10 -2.01 14.76
CA GLY A 166 45.25 -2.97 15.87
C GLY A 166 45.28 -4.44 15.47
N VAL A 167 45.18 -4.79 14.19
CA VAL A 167 45.25 -6.17 13.70
C VAL A 167 46.58 -6.41 13.00
N VAL A 168 47.50 -7.15 13.65
CA VAL A 168 48.70 -7.67 12.97
C VAL A 168 48.31 -8.95 12.24
N LEU A 169 48.09 -8.84 10.92
CA LEU A 169 47.86 -10.00 10.06
C LEU A 169 49.12 -10.88 10.07
N GLY A 170 49.06 -12.01 10.77
CA GLY A 170 50.16 -12.97 10.90
C GLY A 170 50.61 -13.26 12.33
N ASP A 171 50.00 -12.68 13.37
CA ASP A 171 50.33 -13.07 14.75
C ASP A 171 49.77 -14.48 15.06
N GLU A 172 50.68 -15.43 15.31
CA GLU A 172 50.35 -16.84 15.57
C GLU A 172 49.64 -17.05 16.92
N ASN A 173 49.62 -16.03 17.80
CA ASN A 173 49.21 -16.16 19.20
C ASN A 173 47.76 -15.74 19.54
N LEU A 174 46.90 -15.51 18.54
CA LEU A 174 45.45 -15.39 18.81
C LEU A 174 44.83 -16.80 18.89
N GLU A 175 44.75 -17.34 20.12
CA GLU A 175 44.02 -18.57 20.43
C GLU A 175 42.58 -18.46 19.90
N ALA A 176 42.23 -19.39 19.01
CA ALA A 176 40.92 -19.45 18.39
C ALA A 176 39.85 -19.77 19.45
N ASP A 177 38.81 -18.97 19.52
CA ASP A 177 37.56 -19.40 20.17
C ASP A 177 36.95 -20.48 19.27
N ALA A 178 37.37 -21.73 19.51
CA ALA A 178 36.92 -22.91 18.80
C ALA A 178 35.50 -23.26 19.27
N SER A 179 34.54 -22.41 18.89
CA SER A 179 33.14 -22.72 19.08
C SER A 179 32.78 -23.95 18.23
N PRO A 180 32.18 -25.01 18.79
CA PRO A 180 31.92 -26.28 18.09
C PRO A 180 30.77 -26.20 17.07
N TYR A 181 30.24 -25.01 16.80
CA TYR A 181 29.10 -24.81 15.91
C TYR A 181 29.55 -24.58 14.46
N ILE A 182 28.89 -25.28 13.54
CA ILE A 182 28.98 -25.00 12.11
C ILE A 182 28.16 -23.74 11.87
N ILE A 183 28.84 -22.61 11.61
CA ILE A 183 28.19 -21.35 11.26
C ILE A 183 28.04 -21.29 9.74
N GLU A 184 26.80 -21.28 9.25
CA GLU A 184 26.44 -21.06 7.85
C GLU A 184 25.77 -19.67 7.69
N PRO A 185 26.24 -18.81 6.76
CA PRO A 185 27.37 -18.99 5.85
C PRO A 185 28.72 -18.85 6.56
N SER A 186 29.76 -19.49 6.01
CA SER A 186 31.12 -19.47 6.58
C SER A 186 31.69 -18.03 6.61
N PRO A 187 32.59 -17.70 7.55
CA PRO A 187 33.25 -16.39 7.60
C PRO A 187 33.93 -15.97 6.28
N LYS A 188 34.35 -16.92 5.46
CA LYS A 188 34.90 -16.66 4.12
C LYS A 188 33.81 -16.25 3.13
N GLU A 189 32.69 -16.96 3.07
CA GLU A 189 31.55 -16.61 2.23
C GLU A 189 30.93 -15.27 2.63
N VAL A 190 30.89 -14.98 3.94
CA VAL A 190 30.48 -13.68 4.46
C VAL A 190 31.41 -12.57 3.96
N LEU A 191 32.72 -12.78 4.00
CA LEU A 191 33.70 -11.81 3.52
C LEU A 191 33.59 -11.60 2.00
N ASP A 192 33.46 -12.68 1.23
CA ASP A 192 33.31 -12.63 -0.23
C ASP A 192 32.00 -11.93 -0.65
N LEU A 193 30.94 -12.02 0.16
CA LEU A 193 29.67 -11.32 -0.07
C LEU A 193 29.73 -9.84 0.32
N ILE A 194 30.34 -9.53 1.47
CA ILE A 194 30.34 -8.17 2.03
C ILE A 194 31.38 -7.28 1.33
N TRP A 195 32.52 -7.83 0.92
CA TRP A 195 33.63 -7.04 0.38
C TRP A 195 33.25 -6.20 -0.85
N PRO A 196 32.60 -6.75 -1.90
CA PRO A 196 32.16 -5.94 -3.05
C PRO A 196 31.21 -4.82 -2.62
N ARG A 197 30.28 -5.12 -1.70
CA ARG A 197 29.31 -4.14 -1.17
C ARG A 197 29.97 -3.03 -0.39
N TYR A 198 31.00 -3.34 0.40
CA TYR A 198 31.79 -2.33 1.11
C TYR A 198 32.53 -1.42 0.13
N MET A 199 33.19 -1.98 -0.89
CA MET A 199 33.91 -1.20 -1.90
C MET A 199 32.98 -0.30 -2.71
N GLU A 200 31.81 -0.81 -3.13
CA GLU A 200 30.75 -0.02 -3.78
C GLU A 200 30.30 1.14 -2.88
N THR A 201 30.01 0.85 -1.61
CA THR A 201 29.53 1.84 -0.64
C THR A 201 30.60 2.89 -0.33
N LEU A 202 31.87 2.50 -0.22
CA LEU A 202 32.99 3.40 0.04
C LEU A 202 33.24 4.34 -1.15
N VAL A 203 33.22 3.82 -2.38
CA VAL A 203 33.33 4.69 -3.58
C VAL A 203 32.14 5.64 -3.65
N TYR A 204 30.92 5.14 -3.47
CA TYR A 204 29.72 5.97 -3.47
C TYR A 204 29.78 7.08 -2.43
N PHE A 205 30.24 6.74 -1.22
CA PHE A 205 30.47 7.67 -0.13
C PHE A 205 31.45 8.79 -0.50
N THR A 206 32.62 8.44 -1.05
CA THR A 206 33.63 9.45 -1.44
C THR A 206 33.13 10.39 -2.54
N LEU A 207 32.33 9.89 -3.49
CA LEU A 207 31.68 10.70 -4.52
C LEU A 207 30.62 11.64 -3.91
N LEU A 208 29.83 11.18 -2.95
CA LEU A 208 28.85 12.00 -2.24
C LEU A 208 29.51 13.11 -1.41
N GLN A 209 30.58 12.80 -0.69
CA GLN A 209 31.37 13.76 0.10
C GLN A 209 31.98 14.86 -0.78
N SER A 210 32.52 14.45 -1.94
CA SER A 210 32.98 15.35 -2.99
C SER A 210 31.84 16.25 -3.52
N GLY A 211 30.70 15.66 -3.88
CA GLY A 211 29.54 16.40 -4.40
C GLY A 211 28.89 17.33 -3.38
N ALA A 212 28.96 17.03 -2.08
CA ALA A 212 28.50 17.89 -0.99
C ALA A 212 29.37 19.14 -0.80
N SER A 213 30.65 19.04 -1.19
CA SER A 213 31.65 20.10 -1.04
C SER A 213 31.67 21.08 -2.21
N ASP A 214 30.93 20.82 -3.30
CA ASP A 214 30.78 21.72 -4.44
C ASP A 214 29.53 22.61 -4.28
N PRO A 215 29.65 23.94 -4.06
CA PRO A 215 28.50 24.81 -3.90
C PRO A 215 27.64 24.89 -5.17
N PRO A 216 26.30 24.92 -5.05
CA PRO A 216 25.40 25.06 -6.18
C PRO A 216 25.59 26.44 -6.85
N GLY A 217 26.27 26.46 -8.00
CA GLY A 217 26.28 27.60 -8.90
C GLY A 217 24.88 27.91 -9.43
N CYS A 218 24.61 29.20 -9.58
CA CYS A 218 23.35 29.76 -10.07
C CYS A 218 23.13 29.34 -11.53
N ASP A 219 22.07 28.57 -11.82
CA ASP A 219 21.58 28.39 -13.19
C ASP A 219 20.94 29.72 -13.65
N TYR A 220 21.65 30.48 -14.49
CA TYR A 220 21.05 31.50 -15.37
C TYR A 220 21.28 31.08 -16.83
N PRO A 221 20.26 31.12 -17.71
CA PRO A 221 20.41 30.75 -19.10
C PRO A 221 21.09 31.91 -19.85
N GLY A 222 22.37 31.76 -20.15
CA GLY A 222 23.13 32.74 -20.93
C GLY A 222 24.30 32.11 -21.65
N ASN A 223 24.25 32.13 -22.98
CA ASN A 223 25.29 31.73 -23.94
C ASN A 223 25.51 30.23 -24.21
N ILE A 224 24.54 29.66 -24.94
CA ILE A 224 24.80 28.56 -25.89
C ILE A 224 25.28 29.18 -27.20
N ARG A 225 26.59 29.35 -27.35
CA ARG A 225 27.25 29.40 -28.66
C ARG A 225 28.50 28.52 -28.57
N ASN A 226 28.53 27.49 -29.41
CA ASN A 226 29.61 26.52 -29.62
C ASN A 226 29.60 25.25 -28.76
N CYS A 227 28.61 24.38 -28.98
CA CYS A 227 28.85 22.94 -28.96
C CYS A 227 28.18 22.32 -30.20
N ARG A 228 29.01 21.97 -31.19
CA ARG A 228 28.60 21.30 -32.43
C ARG A 228 28.17 19.86 -32.14
N ARG A 229 26.92 19.56 -32.49
CA ARG A 229 26.36 18.30 -33.05
C ARG A 229 27.15 17.00 -32.81
N ARG A 230 26.62 16.14 -31.94
CA ARG A 230 26.42 14.72 -32.28
C ARG A 230 24.92 14.51 -32.51
N ARG A 231 24.58 13.95 -33.67
CA ARG A 231 23.21 13.73 -34.13
C ARG A 231 22.60 12.55 -33.35
N SER A 232 21.58 12.82 -32.56
CA SER A 232 20.48 11.90 -32.26
C SER A 232 19.20 12.46 -32.92
N ALA A 233 18.31 11.57 -33.33
CA ALA A 233 17.13 11.80 -34.16
C ALA A 233 16.16 12.86 -33.56
N PRO A 234 15.28 13.48 -34.38
CA PRO A 234 14.54 14.66 -33.96
C PRO A 234 13.49 14.32 -32.91
N VAL A 235 13.61 14.94 -31.74
CA VAL A 235 12.54 15.04 -30.74
C VAL A 235 11.60 16.14 -31.24
N ILE A 236 10.36 15.78 -31.56
CA ILE A 236 9.30 16.75 -31.86
C ILE A 236 8.74 17.22 -30.51
N ILE A 237 8.78 18.54 -30.29
CA ILE A 237 8.24 19.19 -29.09
C ILE A 237 6.80 19.62 -29.44
N GLU A 238 5.81 18.99 -28.82
CA GLU A 238 4.46 19.56 -28.68
C GLU A 238 4.23 19.84 -27.19
N GLU A 239 3.80 21.06 -26.88
CA GLU A 239 3.25 21.51 -25.58
C GLU A 239 4.09 21.32 -24.29
N GLY A 240 5.41 21.51 -24.34
CA GLY A 240 6.19 21.90 -23.14
C GLY A 240 6.43 20.84 -22.06
N HIS A 241 5.99 19.60 -22.24
CA HIS A 241 6.35 18.45 -21.40
C HIS A 241 7.38 17.56 -22.11
N VAL A 242 8.43 17.13 -21.42
CA VAL A 242 9.34 16.08 -21.94
C VAL A 242 8.55 14.78 -21.93
N VAL A 243 7.98 14.41 -23.06
CA VAL A 243 7.19 13.20 -23.21
C VAL A 243 8.14 12.01 -23.31
N ASN A 244 8.22 11.25 -22.23
CA ASN A 244 8.98 10.02 -22.19
C ASN A 244 8.22 8.93 -22.97
N ARG A 245 8.80 8.47 -24.09
CA ARG A 245 8.17 7.53 -25.01
C ARG A 245 8.90 6.18 -24.99
N GLY A 246 8.14 5.12 -24.75
CA GLY A 246 8.56 3.73 -24.89
C GLY A 246 7.86 3.05 -26.06
N LYS A 247 8.26 1.82 -26.35
CA LYS A 247 7.66 0.96 -27.38
C LYS A 247 7.19 -0.35 -26.81
N VAL A 248 5.99 -0.78 -27.22
CA VAL A 248 5.45 -2.09 -26.82
C VAL A 248 6.30 -3.20 -27.44
N VAL A 249 6.91 -4.04 -26.61
CA VAL A 249 7.74 -5.18 -27.05
C VAL A 249 6.91 -6.46 -27.10
N GLN A 250 6.08 -6.68 -26.08
CA GLN A 250 5.35 -7.93 -25.91
C GLN A 250 4.00 -7.68 -25.22
N VAL A 251 3.00 -8.48 -25.59
CA VAL A 251 1.65 -8.47 -25.02
C VAL A 251 1.29 -9.92 -24.67
N ILE A 252 0.92 -10.18 -23.42
CA ILE A 252 0.50 -11.49 -22.90
C ILE A 252 -0.82 -11.30 -22.13
N GLY A 253 -1.95 -11.50 -22.80
CA GLY A 253 -3.26 -11.15 -22.22
C GLY A 253 -3.25 -9.68 -21.77
N PRO A 254 -3.65 -9.36 -20.53
CA PRO A 254 -3.68 -7.98 -20.02
C PRO A 254 -2.30 -7.45 -19.57
N VAL A 255 -1.22 -8.24 -19.70
CA VAL A 255 0.14 -7.80 -19.36
C VAL A 255 0.84 -7.28 -20.61
N VAL A 256 1.43 -6.09 -20.50
CA VAL A 256 2.12 -5.41 -21.60
C VAL A 256 3.53 -5.05 -21.17
N ASP A 257 4.53 -5.53 -21.92
CA ASP A 257 5.93 -5.19 -21.71
C ASP A 257 6.33 -4.06 -22.66
N VAL A 258 6.86 -2.97 -22.11
CA VAL A 258 7.22 -1.74 -22.82
C VAL A 258 8.70 -1.43 -22.61
N GLU A 259 9.43 -1.21 -23.69
CA GLU A 259 10.84 -0.81 -23.67
C GLU A 259 10.97 0.72 -23.71
N PHE A 260 11.73 1.27 -22.77
CA PHE A 260 12.07 2.69 -22.70
C PHE A 260 13.57 2.91 -22.98
N ASN A 261 13.97 4.17 -23.13
CA ASN A 261 15.40 4.50 -23.20
C ASN A 261 16.08 4.31 -21.84
N ARG A 262 17.40 4.05 -21.84
CA ARG A 262 18.20 3.67 -20.65
C ARG A 262 18.08 4.63 -19.46
N ASP A 263 17.81 5.90 -19.69
CA ASP A 263 17.77 6.94 -18.66
C ASP A 263 16.35 7.48 -18.38
N GLU A 264 15.33 6.86 -18.98
CA GLU A 264 13.93 7.32 -18.96
C GLU A 264 12.99 6.18 -18.54
N LEU A 265 13.39 5.35 -17.58
CA LEU A 265 12.51 4.30 -17.06
C LEU A 265 11.42 4.91 -16.15
N PRO A 266 10.13 4.66 -16.43
CA PRO A 266 9.04 5.09 -15.56
C PRO A 266 9.17 4.47 -14.17
N THR A 267 8.64 5.14 -13.14
CA THR A 267 8.57 4.57 -11.79
C THR A 267 7.46 3.53 -11.68
N ILE A 268 7.63 2.58 -10.76
CA ILE A 268 6.56 1.62 -10.42
C ILE A 268 5.31 2.40 -10.01
N TYR A 269 4.15 1.90 -10.45
CA TYR A 269 2.83 2.51 -10.35
C TYR A 269 2.54 3.72 -11.24
N ASN A 270 3.49 4.15 -12.10
CA ASN A 270 3.14 5.17 -13.11
C ASN A 270 2.15 4.62 -14.13
N ALA A 271 1.28 5.52 -14.61
CA ALA A 271 0.40 5.24 -15.72
C ALA A 271 1.12 5.47 -17.05
N LEU A 272 1.01 4.51 -17.95
CA LEU A 272 1.42 4.60 -19.34
C LEU A 272 0.18 4.70 -20.23
N GLN A 273 0.18 5.67 -21.12
CA GLN A 273 -0.86 5.86 -22.12
C GLN A 273 -0.38 5.29 -23.45
N ILE A 274 -1.05 4.26 -23.93
CA ILE A 274 -0.77 3.61 -25.20
C ILE A 274 -1.86 4.03 -26.17
N GLU A 275 -1.46 4.78 -27.21
CA GLU A 275 -2.35 5.23 -28.26
C GLU A 275 -1.89 4.68 -29.61
N GLY A 276 -2.83 4.19 -30.39
CA GLY A 276 -2.54 3.71 -31.74
C GLY A 276 -3.79 3.49 -32.57
N ASP A 277 -3.60 3.37 -33.88
CA ASP A 277 -4.60 2.84 -34.79
C ASP A 277 -4.07 1.53 -35.36
N ASN A 278 -4.86 0.47 -35.24
CA ASN A 278 -4.58 -0.79 -35.88
C ASN A 278 -5.73 -1.17 -36.81
N ARG A 279 -5.53 -0.98 -38.12
CA ARG A 279 -6.48 -1.39 -39.18
C ARG A 279 -7.90 -0.82 -38.96
N GLY A 280 -8.01 0.41 -38.47
CA GLY A 280 -9.29 1.08 -38.20
C GLY A 280 -9.84 0.86 -36.79
N VAL A 281 -9.16 0.07 -35.94
CA VAL A 281 -9.45 -0.01 -34.50
C VAL A 281 -8.56 1.01 -33.79
N LYS A 282 -9.18 2.07 -33.26
CA LYS A 282 -8.50 3.01 -32.36
C LYS A 282 -8.28 2.35 -31.00
N VAL A 283 -7.02 2.26 -30.60
CA VAL A 283 -6.58 1.74 -29.31
C VAL A 283 -6.21 2.94 -28.44
N GLY A 284 -6.95 3.15 -27.36
CA GLY A 284 -6.63 4.08 -26.29
C GLY A 284 -6.63 3.31 -24.97
N LEU A 285 -5.45 2.97 -24.48
CA LEU A 285 -5.28 2.11 -23.31
C LEU A 285 -4.39 2.77 -22.26
N ILE A 286 -4.84 2.74 -21.01
CA ILE A 286 -4.00 3.06 -19.86
C ILE A 286 -3.49 1.75 -19.26
N ALA A 287 -2.18 1.65 -19.06
CA ALA A 287 -1.52 0.54 -18.38
C ALA A 287 -0.70 1.06 -17.20
N GLU A 288 -0.66 0.32 -16.09
CA GLU A 288 0.10 0.69 -14.91
C GLU A 288 1.38 -0.15 -14.80
N VAL A 289 2.51 0.50 -14.54
CA VAL A 289 3.81 -0.17 -14.36
C VAL A 289 3.84 -0.97 -13.06
N MET A 290 4.04 -2.29 -13.14
CA MET A 290 4.07 -3.17 -11.96
C MET A 290 5.47 -3.62 -11.56
N GLN A 291 6.36 -3.83 -12.53
CA GLN A 291 7.73 -4.30 -12.26
C GLN A 291 8.70 -3.89 -13.36
N HIS A 292 9.99 -3.79 -13.00
CA HIS A 292 11.08 -3.58 -13.95
C HIS A 292 11.74 -4.94 -14.22
N LEU A 293 11.77 -5.38 -15.48
CA LEU A 293 12.36 -6.67 -15.85
C LEU A 293 13.88 -6.59 -16.08
N GLY A 294 14.41 -5.38 -16.29
CA GLY A 294 15.77 -5.15 -16.78
C GLY A 294 15.78 -4.89 -18.29
N ASN A 295 16.96 -4.62 -18.86
CA ASN A 295 17.11 -4.24 -20.29
C ASN A 295 16.21 -3.08 -20.73
N ASN A 296 15.93 -2.14 -19.83
CA ASN A 296 14.99 -1.03 -20.00
C ASN A 296 13.54 -1.42 -20.30
N ILE A 297 13.16 -2.65 -19.96
CA ILE A 297 11.78 -3.12 -20.13
C ILE A 297 11.06 -3.00 -18.80
N VAL A 298 9.90 -2.35 -18.85
CA VAL A 298 8.92 -2.33 -17.77
C VAL A 298 7.76 -3.24 -18.12
N ARG A 299 7.29 -4.00 -17.14
CA ARG A 299 6.08 -4.81 -17.26
C ARG A 299 4.92 -4.08 -16.63
N CYS A 300 3.87 -3.93 -17.43
CA CYS A 300 2.69 -3.17 -17.09
C CYS A 300 1.45 -4.05 -17.13
N VAL A 301 0.40 -3.63 -16.43
CA VAL A 301 -0.91 -4.26 -16.45
C VAL A 301 -1.92 -3.28 -17.02
N ALA A 302 -2.65 -3.73 -18.04
CA ALA A 302 -3.66 -2.97 -18.73
C ALA A 302 -4.92 -2.77 -17.87
N MET A 303 -5.49 -1.55 -17.92
CA MET A 303 -6.76 -1.21 -17.26
C MET A 303 -7.98 -1.37 -18.18
N SER A 304 -7.78 -1.60 -19.47
CA SER A 304 -8.82 -1.91 -20.46
C SER A 304 -8.39 -3.08 -21.34
N SER A 305 -9.23 -3.51 -22.28
CA SER A 305 -8.89 -4.61 -23.19
C SER A 305 -7.60 -4.29 -23.98
N THR A 306 -6.74 -5.29 -24.10
CA THR A 306 -5.52 -5.24 -24.92
C THR A 306 -5.76 -5.61 -26.38
N ASP A 307 -7.02 -5.84 -26.76
CA ASP A 307 -7.37 -6.19 -28.14
C ASP A 307 -6.97 -5.08 -29.10
N GLY A 308 -6.30 -5.47 -30.19
CA GLY A 308 -5.80 -4.53 -31.18
C GLY A 308 -4.41 -3.94 -30.88
N LEU A 309 -3.82 -4.17 -29.70
CA LEU A 309 -2.42 -3.78 -29.46
C LEU A 309 -1.47 -4.56 -30.36
N THR A 310 -0.50 -3.84 -30.93
CA THR A 310 0.58 -4.43 -31.74
C THR A 310 1.94 -4.06 -31.17
N ARG A 311 2.93 -4.91 -31.45
CA ARG A 311 4.32 -4.64 -31.08
C ARG A 311 4.83 -3.45 -31.88
N GLY A 312 5.58 -2.57 -31.21
CA GLY A 312 6.10 -1.34 -31.76
C GLY A 312 5.17 -0.14 -31.63
N MET A 313 3.97 -0.29 -31.06
CA MET A 313 3.11 0.85 -30.69
C MET A 313 3.82 1.75 -29.67
N ASP A 314 3.59 3.05 -29.78
CA ASP A 314 4.16 4.04 -28.87
C ASP A 314 3.40 4.03 -27.53
N ALA A 315 4.16 4.02 -26.45
CA ALA A 315 3.65 4.10 -25.09
C ALA A 315 4.23 5.36 -24.43
N ILE A 316 3.36 6.22 -23.91
CA ILE A 316 3.73 7.50 -23.31
C ILE A 316 3.66 7.37 -21.79
N ASP A 317 4.76 7.64 -21.11
CA ASP A 317 4.76 7.75 -19.65
C ASP A 317 4.15 9.09 -19.23
N THR A 318 3.10 9.01 -18.41
CA THR A 318 2.41 10.20 -17.88
C THR A 318 3.20 10.88 -16.76
N GLY A 319 4.24 10.20 -16.23
CA GLY A 319 5.09 10.69 -15.14
C GLY A 319 4.43 10.63 -13.76
N ALA A 320 3.20 10.13 -13.65
CA ALA A 320 2.46 10.00 -12.40
C ALA A 320 1.62 8.72 -12.39
N PRO A 321 1.19 8.24 -11.21
CA PRO A 321 0.18 7.20 -11.13
C PRO A 321 -1.16 7.64 -11.70
N VAL A 322 -2.05 6.67 -11.96
CA VAL A 322 -3.44 6.95 -12.32
C VAL A 322 -4.07 7.85 -11.24
N LYS A 323 -4.72 8.93 -11.67
CA LYS A 323 -5.39 9.89 -10.80
C LYS A 323 -6.89 9.87 -11.03
N VAL A 324 -7.65 10.02 -9.95
CA VAL A 324 -9.11 10.05 -9.96
C VAL A 324 -9.62 11.40 -9.45
N PRO A 325 -10.78 11.89 -9.93
CA PRO A 325 -11.38 13.12 -9.45
C PRO A 325 -11.87 12.93 -8.01
N VAL A 326 -11.71 13.97 -7.19
CA VAL A 326 -12.16 13.99 -5.80
C VAL A 326 -12.96 15.25 -5.46
N GLY A 327 -13.72 15.19 -4.35
CA GLY A 327 -14.54 16.29 -3.83
C GLY A 327 -16.03 16.15 -4.11
N ASN A 328 -16.83 17.11 -3.61
CA ASN A 328 -18.31 17.02 -3.63
C ASN A 328 -18.92 16.85 -5.03
N ALA A 329 -18.20 17.24 -6.09
CA ALA A 329 -18.64 17.05 -7.47
C ALA A 329 -18.70 15.57 -7.89
N THR A 330 -18.09 14.65 -7.13
CA THR A 330 -18.16 13.21 -7.38
C THR A 330 -19.44 12.57 -6.83
N LEU A 331 -20.15 13.23 -5.92
CA LEU A 331 -21.38 12.70 -5.33
C LEU A 331 -22.50 12.65 -6.39
N GLY A 332 -23.27 11.56 -6.37
CA GLY A 332 -24.33 11.28 -7.33
C GLY A 332 -23.83 10.98 -8.74
N ARG A 333 -22.60 10.46 -8.87
CA ARG A 333 -21.99 10.08 -10.15
C ARG A 333 -21.44 8.66 -10.09
N VAL A 334 -21.30 8.08 -11.28
CA VAL A 334 -20.75 6.74 -11.51
C VAL A 334 -19.44 6.87 -12.28
N PHE A 335 -18.36 6.35 -11.71
CA PHE A 335 -17.01 6.39 -12.25
C PHE A 335 -16.50 4.99 -12.60
N ASN A 336 -15.61 4.91 -13.60
CA ASN A 336 -14.78 3.73 -13.82
C ASN A 336 -13.49 3.80 -12.98
N VAL A 337 -12.63 2.78 -13.10
CA VAL A 337 -11.33 2.72 -12.39
C VAL A 337 -10.43 3.94 -12.64
N LEU A 338 -10.50 4.54 -13.83
CA LEU A 338 -9.70 5.70 -14.25
C LEU A 338 -10.27 7.04 -13.78
N GLY A 339 -11.45 7.04 -13.15
CA GLY A 339 -12.12 8.26 -12.71
C GLY A 339 -12.92 8.96 -13.82
N GLU A 340 -13.20 8.28 -14.92
CA GLU A 340 -14.07 8.78 -15.99
C GLU A 340 -15.52 8.41 -15.68
N THR A 341 -16.46 9.30 -16.03
CA THR A 341 -17.88 9.04 -15.78
C THR A 341 -18.45 8.06 -16.81
N VAL A 342 -19.05 6.96 -16.35
CA VAL A 342 -19.64 5.92 -17.22
C VAL A 342 -21.04 6.31 -17.70
N ALA A 343 -21.79 7.03 -16.88
CA ALA A 343 -23.12 7.53 -17.24
C ALA A 343 -23.01 8.86 -17.99
N PRO A 344 -23.89 9.14 -18.98
CA PRO A 344 -23.97 10.45 -19.62
C PRO A 344 -24.42 11.50 -18.60
N ALA A 345 -23.45 12.15 -17.98
CA ALA A 345 -23.72 13.28 -17.09
C ALA A 345 -23.97 14.54 -17.94
N PRO A 346 -24.95 15.38 -17.59
CA PRO A 346 -25.25 16.60 -18.34
C PRO A 346 -24.13 17.66 -18.27
N ARG A 347 -23.14 17.49 -17.37
CA ARG A 347 -21.98 18.38 -17.24
C ARG A 347 -20.72 17.57 -16.89
N PRO A 348 -19.54 18.01 -17.37
CA PRO A 348 -18.25 17.49 -16.90
C PRO A 348 -18.13 17.61 -15.39
N VAL A 349 -17.41 16.69 -14.76
CA VAL A 349 -17.15 16.73 -13.31
C VAL A 349 -16.22 17.91 -13.04
N ALA A 350 -16.73 18.92 -12.34
CA ALA A 350 -15.93 20.01 -11.80
C ALA A 350 -15.15 19.49 -10.57
N ALA A 351 -14.18 18.61 -10.81
CA ALA A 351 -13.38 17.99 -9.76
C ALA A 351 -12.67 19.07 -8.94
N ALA A 352 -12.69 18.93 -7.61
CA ALA A 352 -11.98 19.87 -6.73
C ALA A 352 -10.47 19.68 -6.84
N ASP A 353 -10.04 18.43 -6.96
CA ASP A 353 -8.66 18.02 -7.14
C ASP A 353 -8.61 16.66 -7.85
N MET A 354 -7.41 16.22 -8.26
CA MET A 354 -7.16 14.91 -8.87
C MET A 354 -6.10 14.16 -8.05
N TRP A 355 -6.49 13.08 -7.39
CA TRP A 355 -5.63 12.35 -6.45
C TRP A 355 -5.14 11.03 -7.01
N PRO A 356 -3.87 10.64 -6.77
CA PRO A 356 -3.34 9.35 -7.21
C PRO A 356 -3.99 8.19 -6.45
N ILE A 357 -4.27 7.09 -7.16
CA ILE A 357 -4.85 5.87 -6.57
C ILE A 357 -3.87 5.17 -5.61
N PRO A 358 -2.59 4.97 -5.97
CA PRO A 358 -1.61 4.37 -5.08
C PRO A 358 -1.15 5.40 -4.06
N ARG A 359 -1.43 5.14 -2.78
CA ARG A 359 -1.05 6.00 -1.66
C ARG A 359 -0.62 5.13 -0.47
N PRO A 360 0.32 5.61 0.36
CA PRO A 360 0.66 4.92 1.60
C PRO A 360 -0.50 5.02 2.61
N ALA A 361 -0.57 4.06 3.52
CA ALA A 361 -1.47 4.13 4.67
C ALA A 361 -1.11 5.32 5.59
N PRO A 362 -2.09 5.86 6.34
CA PRO A 362 -1.84 6.84 7.39
C PRO A 362 -0.79 6.33 8.37
N LYS A 363 0.09 7.22 8.83
CA LYS A 363 1.10 6.86 9.83
C LYS A 363 0.44 6.64 11.19
N LEU A 364 1.14 5.91 12.06
CA LEU A 364 0.68 5.65 13.43
C LEU A 364 0.37 6.93 14.23
N GLU A 365 1.12 8.02 14.00
CA GLU A 365 0.90 9.33 14.64
C GLU A 365 -0.42 10.00 14.24
N ASP A 366 -0.94 9.69 13.05
CA ASP A 366 -2.17 10.28 12.50
C ASP A 366 -3.43 9.49 12.90
N GLN A 367 -3.27 8.27 13.43
CA GLN A 367 -4.37 7.38 13.80
C GLN A 367 -5.04 7.83 15.09
N ALA A 368 -6.37 7.72 15.14
CA ALA A 368 -7.14 8.03 16.34
C ALA A 368 -6.98 6.92 17.40
N THR A 369 -6.87 7.30 18.67
CA THR A 369 -6.72 6.36 19.79
C THR A 369 -8.05 5.99 20.46
N SER A 370 -9.12 6.73 20.20
CA SER A 370 -10.43 6.53 20.83
C SER A 370 -11.33 5.66 19.95
N THR A 371 -11.83 4.57 20.54
CA THR A 371 -12.81 3.71 19.90
C THR A 371 -14.20 4.12 20.32
N GLU A 372 -14.94 4.77 19.42
CA GLU A 372 -16.34 5.16 19.64
C GLU A 372 -17.29 4.19 18.91
N ILE A 373 -18.47 3.96 19.48
CA ILE A 373 -19.54 3.21 18.82
C ILE A 373 -20.21 4.07 17.74
N LEU A 374 -20.50 3.45 16.59
CA LEU A 374 -21.29 4.03 15.51
C LEU A 374 -22.74 3.55 15.64
N GLU A 375 -23.65 4.46 15.98
CA GLU A 375 -25.09 4.15 16.07
C GLU A 375 -25.68 3.95 14.67
N THR A 376 -26.02 2.71 14.33
CA THR A 376 -26.56 2.34 13.01
C THR A 376 -28.08 2.52 12.93
N GLY A 377 -28.76 2.50 14.08
CA GLY A 377 -30.21 2.51 14.18
C GLY A 377 -30.85 1.16 13.90
N ILE A 378 -30.06 0.10 13.73
CA ILE A 378 -30.50 -1.27 13.46
C ILE A 378 -30.34 -2.08 14.75
N LYS A 379 -31.46 -2.51 15.34
CA LYS A 379 -31.48 -3.15 16.67
C LYS A 379 -30.49 -4.30 16.85
N VAL A 380 -30.46 -5.25 15.92
CA VAL A 380 -29.60 -6.45 16.04
C VAL A 380 -28.11 -6.11 15.91
N VAL A 381 -27.76 -5.15 15.05
CA VAL A 381 -26.39 -4.69 14.85
C VAL A 381 -25.94 -3.92 16.10
N ASP A 382 -26.72 -2.92 16.51
CA ASP A 382 -26.36 -2.07 17.64
C ASP A 382 -26.30 -2.84 18.97
N LEU A 383 -27.12 -3.88 19.18
CA LEU A 383 -27.08 -4.68 20.41
C LEU A 383 -25.97 -5.73 20.41
N ILE A 384 -25.87 -6.55 19.36
CA ILE A 384 -25.07 -7.80 19.37
C ILE A 384 -23.71 -7.62 18.71
N ALA A 385 -23.67 -6.94 17.56
CA ALA A 385 -22.44 -6.74 16.79
C ALA A 385 -22.22 -5.24 16.52
N PRO A 386 -22.06 -4.42 17.59
CA PRO A 386 -21.97 -2.98 17.43
C PRO A 386 -20.76 -2.59 16.59
N TYR A 387 -20.93 -1.59 15.74
CA TYR A 387 -19.88 -1.11 14.84
C TYR A 387 -19.05 -0.02 15.50
N SER A 388 -17.74 -0.04 15.31
CA SER A 388 -16.86 1.05 15.71
C SER A 388 -16.79 2.12 14.62
N ARG A 389 -16.72 3.38 15.02
CA ARG A 389 -16.48 4.49 14.09
C ARG A 389 -15.09 4.35 13.46
N GLY A 390 -15.06 4.29 12.14
CA GLY A 390 -13.88 3.97 11.34
C GLY A 390 -13.36 2.54 11.46
N GLY A 391 -14.18 1.66 12.01
CA GLY A 391 -13.93 0.24 12.01
C GLY A 391 -14.19 -0.42 10.66
N LYS A 392 -13.77 -1.67 10.56
CA LYS A 392 -13.93 -2.54 9.41
C LYS A 392 -14.96 -3.63 9.72
N ILE A 393 -16.03 -3.66 8.96
CA ILE A 393 -17.19 -4.53 9.15
C ILE A 393 -17.28 -5.54 8.00
N GLY A 394 -17.40 -6.82 8.33
CA GLY A 394 -17.67 -7.88 7.37
C GLY A 394 -19.13 -8.32 7.40
N LEU A 395 -19.84 -8.15 6.29
CA LEU A 395 -21.17 -8.71 6.05
C LEU A 395 -21.02 -10.07 5.36
N PHE A 396 -21.39 -11.14 6.07
CA PHE A 396 -21.37 -12.51 5.58
C PHE A 396 -22.80 -12.94 5.23
N GLY A 397 -22.96 -13.74 4.18
CA GLY A 397 -24.26 -14.30 3.85
C GLY A 397 -24.40 -14.71 2.40
N GLY A 398 -25.31 -15.65 2.14
CA GLY A 398 -25.62 -16.12 0.79
C GLY A 398 -26.37 -15.10 -0.07
N ALA A 399 -26.70 -15.47 -1.31
CA ALA A 399 -27.62 -14.68 -2.13
C ALA A 399 -29.03 -14.68 -1.52
N GLY A 400 -29.74 -13.54 -1.58
CA GLY A 400 -31.14 -13.42 -1.18
C GLY A 400 -31.40 -13.18 0.31
N VAL A 401 -30.38 -13.08 1.16
CA VAL A 401 -30.54 -12.86 2.62
C VAL A 401 -30.66 -11.38 3.03
N GLY A 402 -30.68 -10.45 2.06
CA GLY A 402 -30.87 -9.01 2.31
C GLY A 402 -29.60 -8.16 2.52
N LYS A 403 -28.42 -8.61 2.06
CA LYS A 403 -27.16 -7.85 2.16
C LYS A 403 -27.26 -6.42 1.61
N THR A 404 -27.74 -6.28 0.38
CA THR A 404 -27.90 -4.99 -0.30
C THR A 404 -28.87 -4.07 0.46
N VAL A 405 -29.95 -4.64 1.00
CA VAL A 405 -30.95 -3.89 1.77
C VAL A 405 -30.33 -3.32 3.04
N ILE A 406 -29.52 -4.10 3.76
CA ILE A 406 -28.78 -3.61 4.95
C ILE A 406 -27.79 -2.52 4.57
N ILE A 407 -27.05 -2.69 3.47
CA ILE A 407 -26.10 -1.67 2.98
C ILE A 407 -26.82 -0.36 2.69
N MET A 408 -27.93 -0.39 1.96
CA MET A 408 -28.69 0.81 1.63
C MET A 408 -29.30 1.47 2.88
N GLU A 409 -29.79 0.68 3.83
CA GLU A 409 -30.32 1.18 5.10
C GLU A 409 -29.22 1.87 5.92
N LEU A 410 -28.02 1.27 6.00
CA LEU A 410 -26.86 1.87 6.68
C LEU A 410 -26.45 3.20 6.02
N ILE A 411 -26.40 3.25 4.68
CA ILE A 411 -26.11 4.48 3.94
C ILE A 411 -27.14 5.55 4.29
N ARG A 412 -28.42 5.23 4.23
CA ARG A 412 -29.51 6.17 4.51
C ARG A 412 -29.42 6.70 5.95
N ASN A 413 -29.31 5.80 6.92
CA ASN A 413 -29.32 6.14 8.35
C ASN A 413 -28.14 7.04 8.70
N ILE A 414 -26.94 6.73 8.20
CA ILE A 414 -25.75 7.52 8.48
C ILE A 414 -25.75 8.85 7.72
N ALA A 415 -26.22 8.87 6.48
CA ALA A 415 -26.33 10.09 5.71
C ALA A 415 -27.39 11.07 6.27
N THR A 416 -28.44 10.56 6.91
CA THR A 416 -29.54 11.37 7.45
C THR A 416 -29.26 11.82 8.88
N GLU A 417 -28.82 10.91 9.75
CA GLU A 417 -28.64 11.19 11.19
C GLU A 417 -27.25 11.73 11.52
N HIS A 418 -26.20 11.24 10.85
CA HIS A 418 -24.80 11.61 11.13
C HIS A 418 -24.21 12.58 10.10
N GLY A 419 -24.96 12.93 9.05
CA GLY A 419 -24.54 13.89 8.02
C GLY A 419 -23.35 13.44 7.17
N GLY A 420 -23.00 12.15 7.20
CA GLY A 420 -21.87 11.57 6.47
C GLY A 420 -22.11 11.38 4.98
N VAL A 421 -21.02 11.18 4.24
CA VAL A 421 -21.02 10.83 2.81
C VAL A 421 -20.67 9.36 2.62
N SER A 422 -21.14 8.77 1.53
CA SER A 422 -20.87 7.37 1.21
C SER A 422 -20.12 7.21 -0.11
N VAL A 423 -19.24 6.21 -0.17
CA VAL A 423 -18.55 5.81 -1.38
C VAL A 423 -18.75 4.31 -1.58
N PHE A 424 -19.19 3.92 -2.76
CA PHE A 424 -19.38 2.53 -3.13
C PHE A 424 -18.37 2.13 -4.21
N GLY A 425 -17.54 1.12 -3.92
CA GLY A 425 -16.63 0.47 -4.85
C GLY A 425 -17.17 -0.90 -5.26
N GLY A 426 -17.76 -1.01 -6.44
CA GLY A 426 -18.21 -2.28 -6.99
C GLY A 426 -17.07 -2.99 -7.72
N VAL A 427 -16.41 -3.92 -7.03
CA VAL A 427 -15.24 -4.68 -7.49
C VAL A 427 -15.66 -6.03 -8.03
N GLY A 428 -15.54 -6.21 -9.34
CA GLY A 428 -15.87 -7.47 -10.00
C GLY A 428 -17.33 -7.88 -9.80
N GLU A 429 -18.23 -6.92 -9.68
CA GLU A 429 -19.68 -7.16 -9.58
C GLU A 429 -20.32 -7.31 -10.95
N ARG A 430 -21.50 -7.94 -10.98
CA ARG A 430 -22.27 -8.05 -12.22
C ARG A 430 -22.81 -6.67 -12.61
N THR A 431 -22.73 -6.35 -13.90
CA THR A 431 -23.29 -5.11 -14.45
C THR A 431 -24.76 -4.92 -14.11
N ARG A 432 -25.54 -6.01 -14.10
CA ARG A 432 -26.95 -5.99 -13.69
C ARG A 432 -27.11 -5.55 -12.23
N GLU A 433 -26.35 -6.15 -11.31
CA GLU A 433 -26.43 -5.85 -9.87
C GLU A 433 -25.99 -4.41 -9.58
N GLY A 434 -24.96 -3.91 -10.28
CA GLY A 434 -24.56 -2.50 -10.19
C GLY A 434 -25.62 -1.54 -10.74
N ASN A 435 -26.29 -1.89 -11.84
CA ASN A 435 -27.39 -1.09 -12.38
C ASN A 435 -28.61 -1.07 -11.44
N ASP A 436 -29.00 -2.23 -10.91
CA ASP A 436 -30.12 -2.36 -9.99
C ASP A 436 -29.86 -1.52 -8.73
N LEU A 437 -28.66 -1.61 -8.14
CA LEU A 437 -28.26 -0.78 -7.01
C LEU A 437 -28.30 0.72 -7.33
N TRP A 438 -27.81 1.12 -8.51
CA TRP A 438 -27.85 2.52 -8.94
C TRP A 438 -29.29 3.04 -9.09
N MET A 439 -30.20 2.23 -9.62
CA MET A 439 -31.62 2.56 -9.72
C MET A 439 -32.28 2.64 -8.34
N GLU A 440 -32.05 1.67 -7.46
CA GLU A 440 -32.56 1.66 -6.09
C GLU A 440 -32.06 2.88 -5.28
N MET A 441 -30.79 3.26 -5.42
CA MET A 441 -30.24 4.47 -4.80
C MET A 441 -30.85 5.76 -5.35
N LYS A 442 -31.23 5.76 -6.63
CA LYS A 442 -31.90 6.91 -7.25
C LYS A 442 -33.36 7.04 -6.79
N GLU A 443 -34.07 5.92 -6.68
CA GLU A 443 -35.45 5.88 -6.20
C GLU A 443 -35.56 6.20 -4.71
N SER A 444 -34.61 5.74 -3.90
CA SER A 444 -34.53 6.04 -2.47
C SER A 444 -34.00 7.46 -2.16
N GLY A 445 -33.49 8.19 -3.16
CA GLY A 445 -32.92 9.54 -3.00
C GLY A 445 -31.54 9.60 -2.35
N VAL A 446 -30.92 8.44 -2.08
CA VAL A 446 -29.63 8.31 -1.39
C VAL A 446 -28.43 8.61 -2.31
N ILE A 447 -28.65 8.56 -3.63
CA ILE A 447 -27.62 8.77 -4.65
C ILE A 447 -26.91 10.12 -4.53
N GLU A 448 -27.61 11.19 -4.08
CA GLU A 448 -27.03 12.54 -3.98
C GLU A 448 -25.89 12.66 -2.97
N LYS A 449 -25.82 11.73 -2.00
CA LYS A 449 -24.78 11.67 -0.97
C LYS A 449 -23.79 10.52 -1.18
N THR A 450 -23.87 9.86 -2.34
CA THR A 450 -23.09 8.65 -2.64
C THR A 450 -22.27 8.81 -3.91
N ALA A 451 -20.97 8.54 -3.86
CA ALA A 451 -20.13 8.38 -5.04
C ALA A 451 -20.01 6.90 -5.41
N LEU A 452 -20.23 6.54 -6.67
CA LEU A 452 -20.17 5.16 -7.15
C LEU A 452 -18.94 4.98 -8.05
N VAL A 453 -18.13 3.96 -7.77
CA VAL A 453 -16.99 3.56 -8.60
C VAL A 453 -17.15 2.09 -8.94
N TYR A 454 -17.30 1.78 -10.23
CA TYR A 454 -17.48 0.41 -10.72
C TYR A 454 -16.27 -0.07 -11.50
N GLY A 455 -15.93 -1.34 -11.28
CA GLY A 455 -14.98 -2.11 -12.06
C GLY A 455 -15.58 -3.50 -12.23
N GLN A 456 -16.35 -3.69 -13.29
CA GLN A 456 -17.28 -4.81 -13.41
C GLN A 456 -16.59 -6.14 -13.81
N MET A 457 -17.31 -7.26 -13.76
CA MET A 457 -16.77 -8.58 -14.15
C MET A 457 -16.25 -8.66 -15.60
N ASN A 458 -16.79 -7.85 -16.50
CA ASN A 458 -16.35 -7.78 -17.90
C ASN A 458 -15.03 -7.01 -18.09
N GLU A 459 -14.57 -6.29 -17.07
CA GLU A 459 -13.31 -5.55 -17.13
C GLU A 459 -12.09 -6.45 -16.83
N PRO A 460 -10.91 -6.11 -17.39
CA PRO A 460 -9.70 -6.89 -17.16
C PRO A 460 -9.32 -6.93 -15.67
N PRO A 461 -8.53 -7.94 -15.25
CA PRO A 461 -8.11 -8.07 -13.86
C PRO A 461 -7.33 -6.84 -13.34
N GLY A 462 -6.63 -6.09 -14.21
CA GLY A 462 -5.98 -4.84 -13.83
C GLY A 462 -6.94 -3.80 -13.26
N ALA A 463 -8.07 -3.58 -13.93
CA ALA A 463 -9.11 -2.65 -13.48
C ALA A 463 -9.75 -3.12 -12.17
N ARG A 464 -10.12 -4.41 -12.08
CA ARG A 464 -10.69 -5.01 -10.87
C ARG A 464 -9.75 -4.94 -9.66
N MET A 465 -8.43 -5.06 -9.88
CA MET A 465 -7.43 -4.93 -8.81
C MET A 465 -7.21 -3.47 -8.37
N ARG A 466 -7.71 -2.46 -9.11
CA ARG A 466 -7.48 -1.03 -8.79
C ARG A 466 -8.74 -0.27 -8.40
N VAL A 467 -9.91 -0.69 -8.85
CA VAL A 467 -11.19 -0.01 -8.60
C VAL A 467 -11.47 0.21 -7.10
N GLY A 468 -11.17 -0.76 -6.23
CA GLY A 468 -11.34 -0.61 -4.78
C GLY A 468 -10.46 0.51 -4.20
N LEU A 469 -9.26 0.69 -4.75
CA LEU A 469 -8.34 1.76 -4.37
C LEU A 469 -8.79 3.11 -4.94
N SER A 470 -9.42 3.14 -6.12
CA SER A 470 -10.05 4.36 -6.69
C SER A 470 -11.18 4.86 -5.79
N ALA A 471 -12.07 3.97 -5.38
CA ALA A 471 -13.14 4.28 -4.42
C ALA A 471 -12.56 4.79 -3.09
N LEU A 472 -11.57 4.08 -2.54
CA LEU A 472 -10.89 4.49 -1.32
C LEU A 472 -10.25 5.88 -1.44
N THR A 473 -9.64 6.21 -2.57
CA THR A 473 -9.03 7.53 -2.78
C THR A 473 -10.06 8.67 -2.75
N MET A 474 -11.27 8.42 -3.25
CA MET A 474 -12.39 9.37 -3.11
C MET A 474 -12.84 9.48 -1.65
N ALA A 475 -12.93 8.38 -0.92
CA ALA A 475 -13.28 8.36 0.51
C ALA A 475 -12.22 9.09 1.37
N GLU A 476 -10.94 8.89 1.08
CA GLU A 476 -9.82 9.56 1.77
C GLU A 476 -9.88 11.07 1.63
N TYR A 477 -10.35 11.61 0.50
CA TYR A 477 -10.52 13.05 0.35
C TYR A 477 -11.54 13.62 1.35
N PHE A 478 -12.69 12.95 1.50
CA PHE A 478 -13.71 13.36 2.45
C PHE A 478 -13.22 13.24 3.91
N ARG A 479 -12.41 12.22 4.22
CA ARG A 479 -11.75 12.07 5.53
C ARG A 479 -10.69 13.15 5.78
N ASP A 480 -9.72 13.30 4.88
CA ASP A 480 -8.48 14.05 5.13
C ASP A 480 -8.61 15.55 4.89
N VAL A 481 -9.47 15.95 3.96
CA VAL A 481 -9.66 17.36 3.55
C VAL A 481 -10.94 17.93 4.13
N GLN A 482 -12.05 17.20 4.08
CA GLN A 482 -13.33 17.69 4.61
C GLN A 482 -13.56 17.36 6.09
N GLY A 483 -12.78 16.43 6.66
CA GLY A 483 -12.89 16.06 8.07
C GLY A 483 -14.24 15.41 8.40
N GLN A 484 -14.80 14.65 7.47
CA GLN A 484 -16.11 14.02 7.62
C GLN A 484 -15.96 12.53 7.96
N ASP A 485 -17.01 11.98 8.57
CA ASP A 485 -17.19 10.54 8.70
C ASP A 485 -17.75 9.99 7.39
N VAL A 486 -17.00 9.05 6.81
CA VAL A 486 -17.28 8.49 5.50
C VAL A 486 -17.64 7.02 5.66
N LEU A 487 -18.68 6.57 4.97
CA LEU A 487 -18.91 5.15 4.78
C LEU A 487 -18.30 4.69 3.45
N LEU A 488 -17.42 3.70 3.52
CA LEU A 488 -16.89 3.03 2.34
C LEU A 488 -17.53 1.64 2.24
N PHE A 489 -18.06 1.33 1.06
CA PHE A 489 -18.54 0.00 0.72
C PHE A 489 -17.67 -0.58 -0.37
N ILE A 490 -17.16 -1.79 -0.18
CA ILE A 490 -16.49 -2.54 -1.24
C ILE A 490 -17.20 -3.89 -1.36
N ASP A 491 -17.91 -4.07 -2.46
CA ASP A 491 -18.51 -5.34 -2.85
C ASP A 491 -17.87 -5.75 -4.18
N ASN A 492 -17.02 -6.78 -4.27
CA ASN A 492 -16.61 -7.71 -3.22
C ASN A 492 -15.08 -7.71 -3.01
N ILE A 493 -14.62 -7.72 -1.76
CA ILE A 493 -13.18 -7.81 -1.43
C ILE A 493 -12.55 -9.11 -1.97
N PHE A 494 -13.31 -10.20 -2.05
CA PHE A 494 -12.83 -11.44 -2.64
C PHE A 494 -12.49 -11.28 -4.13
N ARG A 495 -13.25 -10.46 -4.87
CA ARG A 495 -12.98 -10.18 -6.29
C ARG A 495 -11.74 -9.33 -6.50
N PHE A 496 -11.41 -8.46 -5.55
CA PHE A 496 -10.11 -7.77 -5.51
C PHE A 496 -8.97 -8.78 -5.37
N ILE A 497 -9.09 -9.73 -4.44
CA ILE A 497 -8.09 -10.77 -4.22
C ILE A 497 -7.96 -11.67 -5.45
N GLN A 498 -9.08 -12.10 -6.04
CA GLN A 498 -9.11 -12.91 -7.26
C GLN A 498 -8.41 -12.21 -8.42
N ALA A 499 -8.69 -10.92 -8.63
CA ALA A 499 -8.01 -10.12 -9.64
C ALA A 499 -6.49 -10.03 -9.36
N GLY A 500 -6.09 -9.91 -8.09
CA GLY A 500 -4.69 -9.98 -7.66
C GLY A 500 -4.02 -11.31 -8.01
N SER A 501 -4.69 -12.45 -7.78
CA SER A 501 -4.20 -13.79 -8.18
C SER A 501 -4.00 -13.89 -9.69
N GLU A 502 -4.98 -13.42 -10.47
CA GLU A 502 -4.91 -13.42 -11.94
C GLU A 502 -3.73 -12.56 -12.44
N VAL A 503 -3.57 -11.34 -11.93
CA VAL A 503 -2.44 -10.46 -12.26
C VAL A 503 -1.12 -11.09 -11.85
N SER A 504 -1.03 -11.67 -10.65
CA SER A 504 0.20 -12.29 -10.14
C SER A 504 0.67 -13.45 -11.01
N ALA A 505 -0.26 -14.31 -11.45
CA ALA A 505 0.02 -15.41 -12.37
C ALA A 505 0.58 -14.90 -13.71
N LEU A 506 -0.03 -13.84 -14.26
CA LEU A 506 0.40 -13.24 -15.52
C LEU A 506 1.73 -12.49 -15.42
N LEU A 507 2.06 -11.95 -14.24
CA LEU A 507 3.37 -11.35 -13.98
C LEU A 507 4.49 -12.40 -13.88
N GLY A 508 4.14 -13.69 -13.80
CA GLY A 508 5.09 -14.81 -13.69
C GLY A 508 5.56 -15.09 -12.26
N ARG A 509 4.79 -14.66 -11.24
CA ARG A 509 5.09 -14.97 -9.84
C ARG A 509 4.68 -16.41 -9.54
N MET A 510 5.48 -17.12 -8.74
CA MET A 510 5.08 -18.44 -8.25
C MET A 510 3.84 -18.31 -7.36
N PRO A 511 2.78 -19.10 -7.60
CA PRO A 511 1.59 -19.08 -6.74
C PRO A 511 1.91 -19.65 -5.36
N SER A 512 1.15 -19.18 -4.36
CA SER A 512 1.17 -19.66 -2.99
C SER A 512 0.07 -20.71 -2.76
N ALA A 513 -0.29 -20.98 -1.51
CA ALA A 513 -1.34 -21.90 -1.11
C ALA A 513 -2.65 -21.65 -1.90
N VAL A 514 -3.29 -22.73 -2.35
CA VAL A 514 -4.58 -22.72 -3.08
C VAL A 514 -4.53 -21.91 -4.41
N GLY A 515 -3.34 -21.50 -4.87
CA GLY A 515 -3.18 -20.75 -6.13
C GLY A 515 -3.24 -19.23 -5.99
N TYR A 516 -3.31 -18.69 -4.77
CA TYR A 516 -3.30 -17.24 -4.53
C TYR A 516 -1.92 -16.62 -4.78
N GLN A 517 -1.90 -15.30 -4.91
CA GLN A 517 -0.64 -14.56 -5.06
C GLN A 517 0.22 -14.66 -3.80
N PRO A 518 1.56 -14.72 -3.93
CA PRO A 518 2.45 -14.70 -2.76
C PRO A 518 2.39 -13.37 -2.00
N THR A 519 1.88 -12.30 -2.64
CA THR A 519 1.69 -10.97 -2.07
C THR A 519 0.32 -10.76 -1.41
N LEU A 520 -0.45 -11.82 -1.16
CA LEU A 520 -1.85 -11.71 -0.70
C LEU A 520 -1.97 -10.83 0.56
N GLY A 521 -1.15 -11.10 1.58
CA GLY A 521 -1.17 -10.32 2.82
C GLY A 521 -0.77 -8.87 2.62
N THR A 522 0.21 -8.58 1.76
CA THR A 522 0.64 -7.19 1.51
C THR A 522 -0.36 -6.42 0.65
N ASP A 523 -0.98 -7.07 -0.35
CA ASP A 523 -1.97 -6.43 -1.22
C ASP A 523 -3.27 -6.11 -0.47
N VAL A 524 -3.75 -7.05 0.36
CA VAL A 524 -4.91 -6.83 1.23
C VAL A 524 -4.57 -5.79 2.30
N GLY A 525 -3.41 -5.89 2.94
CA GLY A 525 -2.96 -4.91 3.94
C GLY A 525 -2.84 -3.49 3.38
N ALA A 526 -2.33 -3.32 2.16
CA ALA A 526 -2.21 -2.01 1.53
C ALA A 526 -3.56 -1.32 1.30
N LEU A 527 -4.62 -2.09 1.04
CA LEU A 527 -6.00 -1.58 0.94
C LEU A 527 -6.59 -1.35 2.34
N GLN A 528 -6.52 -2.36 3.22
CA GLN A 528 -7.18 -2.35 4.52
C GLN A 528 -6.57 -1.33 5.49
N GLU A 529 -5.26 -1.13 5.51
CA GLU A 529 -4.62 -0.20 6.47
C GLU A 529 -4.81 1.28 6.14
N ARG A 530 -5.17 1.60 4.90
CA ARG A 530 -5.61 2.95 4.52
C ARG A 530 -7.01 3.29 5.04
N ILE A 531 -7.82 2.26 5.26
CA ILE A 531 -9.16 2.35 5.83
C ILE A 531 -9.02 2.40 7.35
N THR A 532 -8.98 3.61 7.90
CA THR A 532 -8.84 3.81 9.35
C THR A 532 -9.37 5.19 9.76
N SER A 533 -9.63 5.33 11.06
CA SER A 533 -9.89 6.61 11.72
C SER A 533 -8.61 7.41 11.90
N THR A 534 -8.65 8.65 11.45
CA THR A 534 -7.58 9.63 11.69
C THR A 534 -8.07 10.68 12.68
N GLN A 535 -7.18 11.55 13.16
CA GLN A 535 -7.56 12.69 14.00
C GLN A 535 -8.49 13.70 13.30
N LYS A 536 -8.58 13.67 11.96
CA LYS A 536 -9.40 14.61 11.17
C LYS A 536 -10.80 14.09 10.88
N GLY A 537 -10.97 12.79 10.76
CA GLY A 537 -12.20 12.14 10.34
C GLY A 537 -12.02 10.63 10.24
N SER A 538 -13.11 9.91 9.99
CA SER A 538 -13.12 8.44 9.94
C SER A 538 -13.61 7.88 8.61
N ILE A 539 -13.11 6.70 8.24
CA ILE A 539 -13.68 5.89 7.16
C ILE A 539 -14.17 4.59 7.79
N THR A 540 -15.49 4.49 7.97
CA THR A 540 -16.13 3.25 8.40
C THR A 540 -16.35 2.38 7.18
N TYR A 541 -15.85 1.16 7.21
CA TYR A 541 -15.82 0.30 6.05
C TYR A 541 -16.71 -0.91 6.21
N VAL A 542 -17.63 -1.10 5.28
CA VAL A 542 -18.55 -2.23 5.26
C VAL A 542 -18.29 -3.03 3.99
N GLN A 543 -17.85 -4.28 4.14
CA GLN A 543 -17.54 -5.16 3.02
C GLN A 543 -18.41 -6.40 3.04
N ALA A 544 -18.90 -6.80 1.87
CA ALA A 544 -19.43 -8.13 1.69
C ALA A 544 -18.25 -9.10 1.53
N VAL A 545 -18.19 -10.13 2.38
CA VAL A 545 -17.14 -11.15 2.29
C VAL A 545 -17.77 -12.41 1.71
N TYR A 546 -17.28 -12.81 0.53
CA TYR A 546 -17.60 -14.10 -0.06
C TYR A 546 -16.62 -15.16 0.47
N VAL A 547 -17.16 -16.22 1.08
CA VAL A 547 -16.37 -17.37 1.52
C VAL A 547 -16.45 -18.44 0.43
N PRO A 548 -15.36 -18.74 -0.29
CA PRO A 548 -15.37 -19.74 -1.34
C PRO A 548 -15.64 -21.13 -0.75
N ALA A 549 -16.62 -21.84 -1.32
CA ALA A 549 -17.01 -23.19 -0.90
C ALA A 549 -17.35 -23.32 0.60
N ASP A 550 -17.76 -22.22 1.25
CA ASP A 550 -18.01 -22.14 2.68
C ASP A 550 -16.81 -22.56 3.56
N ASP A 551 -15.59 -22.48 3.02
CA ASP A 551 -14.34 -22.78 3.72
C ASP A 551 -13.70 -21.52 4.32
N LEU A 552 -13.85 -21.36 5.64
CA LEU A 552 -13.24 -20.26 6.40
C LEU A 552 -11.72 -20.37 6.52
N THR A 553 -11.14 -21.53 6.19
CA THR A 553 -9.68 -21.76 6.24
C THR A 553 -8.97 -21.36 4.97
N ASP A 554 -9.71 -20.99 3.92
CA ASP A 554 -9.14 -20.44 2.70
C ASP A 554 -8.29 -19.18 3.02
N PRO A 555 -7.10 -19.03 2.40
CA PRO A 555 -6.22 -17.89 2.66
C PRO A 555 -6.86 -16.51 2.43
N ALA A 556 -7.82 -16.37 1.52
CA ALA A 556 -8.44 -15.08 1.19
C ALA A 556 -9.39 -14.58 2.31
N PRO A 557 -10.38 -15.37 2.79
CA PRO A 557 -11.10 -15.05 4.01
C PRO A 557 -10.16 -14.87 5.20
N ALA A 558 -9.19 -15.78 5.42
CA ALA A 558 -8.28 -15.70 6.57
C ALA A 558 -7.49 -14.38 6.60
N ALA A 559 -6.96 -13.94 5.46
CA ALA A 559 -6.27 -12.65 5.36
C ALA A 559 -7.22 -11.47 5.61
N THR A 560 -8.47 -11.57 5.17
CA THR A 560 -9.48 -10.52 5.36
C THR A 560 -9.95 -10.43 6.82
N PHE A 561 -10.16 -11.57 7.49
CA PHE A 561 -10.61 -11.66 8.88
C PHE A 561 -9.66 -10.99 9.86
N ALA A 562 -8.35 -11.06 9.61
CA ALA A 562 -7.36 -10.42 10.45
C ALA A 562 -7.55 -8.90 10.58
N HIS A 563 -8.19 -8.26 9.59
CA HIS A 563 -8.44 -6.82 9.58
C HIS A 563 -9.85 -6.44 10.05
N LEU A 564 -10.77 -7.38 10.27
CA LEU A 564 -12.15 -7.06 10.66
C LEU A 564 -12.27 -6.69 12.16
N ASP A 565 -13.03 -5.65 12.44
CA ASP A 565 -13.42 -5.24 13.80
C ASP A 565 -14.76 -5.86 14.21
N ALA A 566 -15.69 -5.98 13.26
CA ALA A 566 -17.00 -6.61 13.48
C ALA A 566 -17.36 -7.55 12.33
N THR A 567 -18.03 -8.65 12.67
CA THR A 567 -18.58 -9.62 11.73
C THR A 567 -20.10 -9.69 11.92
N THR A 568 -20.85 -9.48 10.85
CA THR A 568 -22.30 -9.61 10.83
C THR A 568 -22.66 -10.73 9.86
N VAL A 569 -23.15 -11.84 10.41
CA VAL A 569 -23.49 -13.04 9.64
C VAL A 569 -24.97 -13.03 9.34
N LEU A 570 -25.33 -13.17 8.06
CA LEU A 570 -26.71 -13.23 7.58
C LEU A 570 -27.06 -14.67 7.23
N SER A 571 -28.05 -15.21 7.94
CA SER A 571 -28.48 -16.60 7.82
C SER A 571 -29.72 -16.74 6.95
N ARG A 572 -29.70 -17.72 6.04
CA ARG A 572 -30.87 -18.08 5.24
C ARG A 572 -32.01 -18.62 6.11
N GLN A 573 -31.69 -19.37 7.16
CA GLN A 573 -32.70 -19.94 8.07
C GLN A 573 -33.53 -18.84 8.74
N ILE A 574 -32.90 -17.72 9.09
CA ILE A 574 -33.59 -16.57 9.68
C ILE A 574 -34.44 -15.83 8.63
N ALA A 575 -33.93 -15.70 7.40
CA ALA A 575 -34.69 -15.11 6.30
C ALA A 575 -35.95 -15.94 5.93
N GLU A 576 -35.87 -17.27 5.98
CA GLU A 576 -36.99 -18.19 5.74
C GLU A 576 -38.10 -18.06 6.81
N LEU A 577 -37.76 -17.63 8.03
CA LEU A 577 -38.72 -17.29 9.08
C LEU A 577 -39.41 -15.92 8.84
N GLY A 578 -39.04 -15.21 7.78
CA GLY A 578 -39.53 -13.86 7.46
C GLY A 578 -38.95 -12.77 8.34
N ILE A 579 -37.86 -13.03 9.08
CA ILE A 579 -37.21 -12.08 9.97
C ILE A 579 -36.18 -11.28 9.18
N TYR A 580 -36.42 -9.97 9.03
CA TYR A 580 -35.50 -9.04 8.38
C TYR A 580 -35.15 -7.89 9.33
N PRO A 581 -33.86 -7.49 9.43
CA PRO A 581 -32.69 -8.08 8.75
C PRO A 581 -32.36 -9.49 9.25
N ALA A 582 -31.87 -10.36 8.35
CA ALA A 582 -31.64 -11.79 8.62
C ALA A 582 -30.32 -12.06 9.35
N VAL A 583 -29.97 -11.26 10.35
CA VAL A 583 -28.71 -11.35 11.10
C VAL A 583 -28.79 -12.47 12.12
N ASP A 584 -27.77 -13.33 12.15
CA ASP A 584 -27.60 -14.35 13.19
C ASP A 584 -26.93 -13.73 14.43
N PRO A 585 -27.62 -13.65 15.58
CA PRO A 585 -27.09 -13.02 16.79
C PRO A 585 -26.07 -13.88 17.56
N LEU A 586 -25.90 -15.16 17.20
CA LEU A 586 -24.92 -16.05 17.84
C LEU A 586 -23.61 -16.10 17.05
N ASP A 587 -23.70 -16.10 15.72
CA ASP A 587 -22.51 -16.15 14.84
C ASP A 587 -21.91 -14.76 14.54
N SER A 588 -22.67 -13.68 14.78
CA SER A 588 -22.18 -12.31 14.63
C SER A 588 -21.37 -11.87 15.86
N THR A 589 -20.24 -11.19 15.63
CA THR A 589 -19.31 -10.80 16.71
C THR A 589 -18.77 -9.38 16.49
N SER A 590 -18.31 -8.73 17.55
CA SER A 590 -17.63 -7.44 17.47
C SER A 590 -16.53 -7.33 18.50
N ARG A 591 -15.40 -6.76 18.11
CA ARG A 591 -14.25 -6.48 18.98
C ARG A 591 -14.58 -5.47 20.07
N ILE A 592 -15.53 -4.56 19.81
CA ILE A 592 -15.93 -3.53 20.78
C ILE A 592 -16.98 -4.00 21.79
N MET A 593 -17.37 -5.28 21.75
CA MET A 593 -18.24 -5.90 22.75
C MET A 593 -17.48 -6.13 24.08
N ASP A 594 -17.02 -5.04 24.68
CA ASP A 594 -16.27 -4.97 25.94
C ASP A 594 -16.95 -3.95 26.87
N PRO A 595 -17.23 -4.30 28.14
CA PRO A 595 -17.90 -3.40 29.09
C PRO A 595 -17.17 -2.06 29.31
N ASN A 596 -15.85 -1.99 29.05
CA ASN A 596 -15.08 -0.76 29.15
C ASN A 596 -15.33 0.22 28.00
N ILE A 597 -15.83 -0.26 26.85
CA ILE A 597 -16.08 0.56 25.65
C ILE A 597 -17.57 0.93 25.55
N ILE A 598 -18.46 -0.07 25.57
CA ILE A 598 -19.91 0.12 25.36
C ILE A 598 -20.70 0.35 26.66
N GLY A 599 -20.05 0.18 27.82
CA GLY A 599 -20.68 0.26 29.13
C GLY A 599 -21.29 -1.07 29.61
N LEU A 600 -21.43 -1.19 30.93
CA LEU A 600 -21.85 -2.43 31.58
C LEU A 600 -23.29 -2.82 31.21
N GLU A 601 -24.22 -1.86 31.18
CA GLU A 601 -25.64 -2.14 30.92
C GLU A 601 -25.88 -2.72 29.52
N HIS A 602 -25.19 -2.19 28.51
CA HIS A 602 -25.26 -2.72 27.14
C HIS A 602 -24.69 -4.14 27.11
N TYR A 603 -23.49 -4.34 27.65
CA TYR A 603 -22.80 -5.63 27.66
C TYR A 603 -23.62 -6.72 28.35
N GLU A 604 -24.13 -6.47 29.55
CA GLU A 604 -24.95 -7.44 30.30
C GLU A 604 -26.25 -7.79 29.56
N THR A 605 -26.90 -6.80 28.96
CA THR A 605 -28.13 -7.02 28.19
C THR A 605 -27.85 -7.88 26.95
N ALA A 606 -26.78 -7.59 26.21
CA ALA A 606 -26.39 -8.37 25.03
C ALA A 606 -26.04 -9.82 25.40
N ARG A 607 -25.28 -10.03 26.48
CA ARG A 607 -24.93 -11.39 26.97
C ARG A 607 -26.14 -12.18 27.43
N ALA A 608 -27.06 -11.56 28.16
CA ALA A 608 -28.28 -12.24 28.60
C ALA A 608 -29.18 -12.62 27.42
N VAL A 609 -29.25 -11.78 26.38
CA VAL A 609 -29.96 -12.10 25.13
C VAL A 609 -29.30 -13.29 24.42
N GLN A 610 -27.97 -13.31 24.30
CA GLN A 610 -27.24 -14.43 23.70
C GLN A 610 -27.44 -15.74 24.49
N GLU A 611 -27.44 -15.69 25.82
CA GLU A 611 -27.66 -16.85 26.68
C GLU A 611 -29.05 -17.46 26.46
N VAL A 612 -30.10 -16.63 26.41
CA VAL A 612 -31.47 -17.08 26.13
C VAL A 612 -31.58 -17.73 24.74
N LEU A 613 -30.94 -17.15 23.73
CA LEU A 613 -30.96 -17.68 22.36
C LEU A 613 -30.13 -18.95 22.20
N GLN A 614 -28.98 -19.04 22.88
CA GLN A 614 -28.15 -20.24 22.91
C GLN A 614 -28.91 -21.40 23.55
N ARG A 615 -29.56 -21.16 24.70
CA ARG A 615 -30.41 -22.15 25.36
C ARG A 615 -31.59 -22.56 24.48
N TYR A 616 -32.20 -21.63 23.77
CA TYR A 616 -33.26 -21.95 22.80
C TYR A 616 -32.76 -22.86 21.68
N LYS A 617 -31.56 -22.63 21.13
CA LYS A 617 -30.95 -23.48 20.10
C LYS A 617 -30.73 -24.92 20.59
N GLU A 618 -30.27 -25.10 21.83
CA GLU A 618 -30.15 -26.43 22.45
C GLU A 618 -31.51 -27.14 22.60
N LEU A 619 -32.56 -26.39 22.95
CA LEU A 619 -33.91 -26.92 23.12
C LEU A 619 -34.62 -27.20 21.79
N GLN A 620 -34.22 -26.56 20.68
CA GLN A 620 -34.85 -26.78 19.36
C GLN A 620 -34.73 -28.24 18.90
N ASP A 621 -33.60 -28.89 19.12
CA ASP A 621 -33.39 -30.31 18.77
C ASP A 621 -34.32 -31.22 19.58
N ILE A 622 -34.49 -30.92 20.87
CA ILE A 622 -35.40 -31.65 21.76
C ILE A 622 -36.85 -31.45 21.31
N ILE A 623 -37.24 -30.21 21.02
CA ILE A 623 -38.60 -29.86 20.54
C ILE A 623 -38.91 -30.56 19.23
N ALA A 624 -37.93 -30.66 18.31
CA ALA A 624 -38.11 -31.32 17.02
C ALA A 624 -38.35 -32.84 17.15
N ILE A 625 -37.80 -33.48 18.19
CA ILE A 625 -37.90 -34.93 18.41
C ILE A 625 -39.10 -35.29 19.31
N LEU A 626 -39.20 -34.64 20.47
CA LEU A 626 -40.13 -34.99 21.54
C LEU A 626 -41.39 -34.11 21.57
N GLY A 627 -41.35 -32.94 20.95
CA GLY A 627 -42.41 -31.94 21.02
C GLY A 627 -42.25 -30.97 22.21
N MET A 628 -43.01 -29.87 22.17
CA MET A 628 -42.92 -28.78 23.16
C MET A 628 -43.52 -29.15 24.52
N GLU A 629 -44.40 -30.15 24.58
CA GLU A 629 -45.10 -30.55 25.80
C GLU A 629 -44.18 -31.20 26.84
N GLU A 630 -43.11 -31.86 26.37
CA GLU A 630 -42.13 -32.60 27.18
C GLU A 630 -41.10 -31.69 27.87
N LEU A 631 -41.10 -30.39 27.57
CA LEU A 631 -40.23 -29.42 28.22
C LEU A 631 -40.71 -29.08 29.63
N SER A 632 -39.77 -28.75 30.51
CA SER A 632 -40.08 -28.16 31.82
C SER A 632 -40.78 -26.80 31.63
N GLU A 633 -41.56 -26.35 32.62
CA GLU A 633 -42.23 -25.04 32.54
C GLU A 633 -41.22 -23.88 32.42
N ASP A 634 -40.04 -24.02 33.03
CA ASP A 634 -38.95 -23.05 32.91
C ASP A 634 -38.36 -23.03 31.49
N ASP A 635 -38.14 -24.20 30.88
CA ASP A 635 -37.68 -24.29 29.49
C ASP A 635 -38.74 -23.77 28.50
N LYS A 636 -40.03 -24.02 28.76
CA LYS A 636 -41.12 -23.43 27.97
C LYS A 636 -41.12 -21.91 28.04
N LEU A 637 -40.88 -21.34 29.22
CA LEU A 637 -40.74 -19.89 29.42
C LEU A 637 -39.55 -19.33 28.63
N ILE A 638 -38.39 -20.00 28.68
CA ILE A 638 -37.20 -19.63 27.92
C ILE A 638 -37.49 -19.64 26.42
N VAL A 639 -38.14 -20.69 25.91
CA VAL A 639 -38.53 -20.79 24.49
C VAL A 639 -39.47 -19.65 24.09
N ALA A 640 -40.46 -19.33 24.93
CA ALA A 640 -41.39 -18.24 24.67
C ALA A 640 -40.68 -16.87 24.63
N ARG A 641 -39.75 -16.61 25.55
CA ARG A 641 -38.93 -15.39 25.54
C ARG A 641 -37.98 -15.34 24.34
N ALA A 642 -37.31 -16.45 24.02
CA ALA A 642 -36.40 -16.53 22.89
C ALA A 642 -37.12 -16.24 21.55
N ARG A 643 -38.31 -16.79 21.34
CA ARG A 643 -39.12 -16.48 20.14
C ARG A 643 -39.50 -15.01 20.04
N LYS A 644 -39.84 -14.37 21.17
CA LYS A 644 -40.12 -12.93 21.21
C LYS A 644 -38.88 -12.11 20.89
N ILE A 645 -37.73 -12.44 21.48
CA ILE A 645 -36.44 -11.81 21.19
C ILE A 645 -36.09 -11.94 19.70
N GLN A 646 -36.20 -13.15 19.15
CA GLN A 646 -35.90 -13.44 17.74
C GLN A 646 -36.79 -12.59 16.81
N ARG A 647 -38.09 -12.49 17.09
CA ARG A 647 -39.00 -11.62 16.34
C ARG A 647 -38.70 -10.14 16.59
N PHE A 648 -38.34 -9.74 17.81
CA PHE A 648 -38.04 -8.35 18.13
C PHE A 648 -36.75 -7.83 17.48
N PHE A 649 -35.85 -8.70 17.04
CA PHE A 649 -34.74 -8.30 16.16
C PHE A 649 -35.19 -7.85 14.77
N SER A 650 -36.39 -8.25 14.31
CA SER A 650 -36.93 -7.72 13.06
C SER A 650 -37.25 -6.23 13.18
N GLN A 651 -37.02 -5.52 12.08
CA GLN A 651 -37.19 -4.07 12.02
C GLN A 651 -37.60 -3.67 10.60
N PRO A 652 -38.66 -2.85 10.45
CA PRO A 652 -39.00 -2.28 9.14
C PRO A 652 -37.93 -1.26 8.74
N PHE A 653 -37.28 -1.50 7.60
CA PHE A 653 -36.32 -0.58 7.00
C PHE A 653 -37.00 0.42 6.09
N PHE A 654 -36.44 1.64 6.04
CA PHE A 654 -36.99 2.70 5.20
C PHE A 654 -36.77 2.42 3.72
N VAL A 655 -35.62 1.85 3.37
CA VAL A 655 -35.33 1.47 1.98
C VAL A 655 -36.21 0.31 1.50
N ALA A 656 -36.83 -0.44 2.44
CA ALA A 656 -37.71 -1.56 2.14
C ALA A 656 -39.21 -1.22 2.23
N GLU A 657 -39.57 0.05 2.44
CA GLU A 657 -40.97 0.48 2.60
C GLU A 657 -41.82 0.13 1.37
N GLN A 658 -41.25 0.23 0.16
CA GLN A 658 -41.95 -0.16 -1.07
C GLN A 658 -42.26 -1.66 -1.16
N PHE A 659 -41.40 -2.51 -0.59
CA PHE A 659 -41.60 -3.97 -0.61
C PHE A 659 -42.49 -4.45 0.53
N THR A 660 -42.37 -3.82 1.70
CA THR A 660 -43.07 -4.24 2.92
C THR A 660 -44.41 -3.54 3.14
N GLY A 661 -44.61 -2.36 2.53
CA GLY A 661 -45.76 -1.49 2.80
C GLY A 661 -45.77 -0.89 4.21
N MET A 662 -44.72 -1.11 5.00
CA MET A 662 -44.58 -0.63 6.37
C MET A 662 -43.57 0.51 6.41
N SER A 663 -43.91 1.57 7.14
CA SER A 663 -43.00 2.70 7.29
C SER A 663 -41.76 2.31 8.09
N GLY A 664 -40.59 2.67 7.56
CA GLY A 664 -39.31 2.37 8.20
C GLY A 664 -39.16 3.04 9.57
N LYS A 665 -38.32 2.45 10.42
CA LYS A 665 -38.08 2.93 11.79
C LYS A 665 -36.59 2.99 12.09
N TYR A 666 -36.14 4.10 12.65
CA TYR A 666 -34.82 4.25 13.24
C TYR A 666 -34.92 4.02 14.75
N VAL A 667 -34.11 3.13 15.32
CA VAL A 667 -34.16 2.78 16.75
C VAL A 667 -32.85 3.15 17.44
N PRO A 668 -32.83 4.15 18.34
CA PRO A 668 -31.63 4.54 19.08
C PRO A 668 -31.10 3.44 19.99
N ILE A 669 -29.79 3.41 20.27
CA ILE A 669 -29.15 2.37 21.11
C ILE A 669 -29.82 2.25 22.48
N LYS A 670 -30.16 3.38 23.12
CA LYS A 670 -30.79 3.41 24.45
C LYS A 670 -32.15 2.72 24.46
N GLU A 671 -32.94 2.90 23.40
CA GLU A 671 -34.26 2.27 23.25
C GLU A 671 -34.12 0.77 22.98
N THR A 672 -33.11 0.38 22.18
CA THR A 672 -32.76 -1.02 21.93
C THR A 672 -32.40 -1.73 23.23
N ILE A 673 -31.47 -1.19 24.02
CA ILE A 673 -31.04 -1.80 25.30
C ILE A 673 -32.22 -1.91 26.26
N ARG A 674 -33.04 -0.85 26.41
CA ARG A 674 -34.23 -0.89 27.27
C ARG A 674 -35.19 -2.00 26.83
N GLY A 675 -35.53 -2.05 25.54
CA GLY A 675 -36.48 -3.03 25.00
C GLY A 675 -36.05 -4.46 25.25
N PHE A 676 -34.81 -4.82 24.95
CA PHE A 676 -34.30 -6.18 25.16
C PHE A 676 -34.16 -6.53 26.64
N LYS A 677 -33.72 -5.59 27.49
CA LYS A 677 -33.63 -5.78 28.93
C LYS A 677 -34.98 -6.08 29.56
N GLU A 678 -36.04 -5.40 29.12
CA GLU A 678 -37.39 -5.66 29.62
C GLU A 678 -37.97 -7.01 29.18
N ILE A 679 -37.66 -7.46 27.97
CA ILE A 679 -38.06 -8.78 27.47
C ILE A 679 -37.34 -9.88 28.27
N VAL A 680 -36.02 -9.76 28.46
CA VAL A 680 -35.22 -10.72 29.23
C VAL A 680 -35.68 -10.78 30.69
N ALA A 681 -36.00 -9.64 31.30
CA ALA A 681 -36.52 -9.55 32.66
C ALA A 681 -37.97 -10.09 32.83
N GLY A 682 -38.66 -10.42 31.74
CA GLY A 682 -40.01 -11.01 31.78
C GLY A 682 -41.16 -10.01 31.93
N LYS A 683 -40.92 -8.70 31.80
CA LYS A 683 -41.99 -7.68 31.93
C LYS A 683 -43.08 -7.84 30.87
N HIS A 684 -42.72 -8.40 29.71
CA HIS A 684 -43.59 -8.53 28.54
C HIS A 684 -43.98 -9.98 28.22
N ASP A 685 -43.93 -10.87 29.22
CA ASP A 685 -44.26 -12.29 29.05
C ASP A 685 -45.73 -12.53 28.68
N ALA A 686 -46.64 -11.65 29.08
CA ALA A 686 -48.07 -11.73 28.74
C ALA A 686 -48.44 -11.25 27.32
N LEU A 687 -47.48 -10.68 26.57
CA LEU A 687 -47.71 -10.22 25.20
C LEU A 687 -47.57 -11.38 24.19
N PRO A 688 -48.38 -11.43 23.11
CA PRO A 688 -48.26 -12.45 22.08
C PRO A 688 -46.98 -12.25 21.24
N GLU A 689 -46.40 -13.35 20.75
CA GLU A 689 -45.16 -13.30 19.93
C GLU A 689 -45.29 -12.41 18.68
N ALA A 690 -46.47 -12.40 18.04
CA ALA A 690 -46.74 -11.62 16.83
C ALA A 690 -46.63 -10.10 17.05
N ALA A 691 -46.78 -9.62 18.29
CA ALA A 691 -46.65 -8.21 18.61
C ALA A 691 -45.21 -7.69 18.45
N PHE A 692 -44.21 -8.58 18.57
CA PHE A 692 -42.79 -8.22 18.45
C PHE A 692 -42.27 -8.27 17.01
N PHE A 693 -43.09 -8.66 16.05
CA PHE A 693 -42.68 -8.79 14.65
C PHE A 693 -42.82 -7.46 13.89
N MET A 694 -41.78 -7.03 13.18
CA MET A 694 -41.72 -5.81 12.35
C MET A 694 -42.18 -4.55 13.10
N VAL A 695 -41.56 -4.30 14.25
CA VAL A 695 -41.79 -3.10 15.09
C VAL A 695 -40.46 -2.41 15.39
N GLY A 696 -40.48 -1.10 15.67
CA GLY A 696 -39.30 -0.34 16.09
C GLY A 696 -39.00 -0.57 17.57
N THR A 697 -39.62 0.23 18.44
CA THR A 697 -39.39 0.23 19.89
C THR A 697 -40.32 -0.74 20.64
N ILE A 698 -40.08 -0.92 21.94
CA ILE A 698 -40.89 -1.80 22.79
C ILE A 698 -42.31 -1.26 23.00
N GLU A 699 -42.50 0.06 22.99
CA GLU A 699 -43.82 0.71 23.08
C GLU A 699 -44.68 0.36 21.88
N GLU A 700 -44.10 0.31 20.68
CA GLU A 700 -44.80 -0.10 19.46
C GLU A 700 -45.24 -1.57 19.55
N ALA A 701 -44.42 -2.43 20.15
CA ALA A 701 -44.81 -3.82 20.40
C ALA A 701 -46.01 -3.91 21.36
N VAL A 702 -46.02 -3.11 22.43
CA VAL A 702 -47.15 -3.04 23.37
C VAL A 702 -48.41 -2.52 22.69
N ALA A 703 -48.30 -1.46 21.88
CA ALA A 703 -49.43 -0.91 21.13
C ALA A 703 -50.00 -1.93 20.13
N LYS A 704 -49.13 -2.64 19.41
CA LYS A 704 -49.51 -3.70 18.48
C LYS A 704 -50.16 -4.89 19.18
N ALA A 705 -49.72 -5.21 20.39
CA ALA A 705 -50.37 -6.24 21.21
C ALA A 705 -51.79 -5.83 21.64
N GLN A 706 -52.05 -4.54 21.88
CA GLN A 706 -53.38 -4.05 22.21
C GLN A 706 -54.33 -4.13 21.00
N THR A 707 -53.85 -3.81 19.80
CA THR A 707 -54.66 -3.97 18.57
C THR A 707 -54.98 -5.44 18.30
N LEU A 708 -54.03 -6.35 18.49
CA LEU A 708 -54.22 -7.80 18.31
C LEU A 708 -55.14 -8.45 19.36
N LYS A 709 -55.39 -7.79 20.50
CA LYS A 709 -56.34 -8.23 21.53
C LYS A 709 -57.72 -7.58 21.37
N GLY A 710 -57.82 -6.52 20.55
CA GLY A 710 -59.05 -5.80 20.26
C GLY A 710 -59.79 -6.30 19.02
N GLU A 711 -59.13 -7.10 18.18
CA GLU A 711 -59.72 -8.05 17.23
C GLU A 711 -60.00 -9.39 17.94
#